data_AF-A0A957FVN8-F1
#
_entry.id   AF-A0A957FVN8-F1
#
_cell.length_a   1.000
_cell.length_b   1.000
_cell.length_c   1.000
_cell.angle_alpha   90.00
_cell.angle_beta   90.00
_cell.angle_gamma   90.00
#
_symmetry.space_group_name_H-M   'P 1'
#
loop_
_entity.id
_entity.type
_entity.pdbx_description
1 polymer ?
#
loop_
_entity_poly.entity_id
_entity_poly.type
_entity_poly.pdbx_seq_one_letter_code
_entity_poly.pdbx_strand_id
1 'polypeptide(L)'
;WWSRFWRYSQAELQGLMAAFREHEVPLSVCIVDMDWHLTNISETVSGWTGYTWNQELFPDPAGFVNWLHNQGLHTALNLHPASGVYPHEEQYEAMAARLGHDTSAAAPIPFNIPSPEFANAYFELLHHPYEEMGVDFWWLDWQQGELSGLPGLDPLWWLNHLHFYDLARHGDRRSFIFSRWGGLGNHRYPIGFSGDTVVDWASLAFQPYFTATAANVGYGWWSHDIGGHMFGQEDRELYTRWVQFGVFSPIMRLHSTNNRYHERRPWGYDAEVLRITRDAMQLRHALIPYLYTLSWENATAARSPIRPMYHEYPAADEAYHCPNQYLLGTDLIVAPFLEPADETTGLSRTVVWLPEGHWFDFFDGTYYQGGGWYAIYGALDRIPVFARAGTIVPLGPKVGWGGVGNPAELTVHLFAGANQQFTLYEDDGATTAFEDGAYSLTNFIQQWSPRQLTLIVEPAGAPADYLPDERTYHFCLHGVRDPGQVLAAINDEQAFAPYEYDAAREELRLSLKAASADRLTISLNCENDKRLWARRDRTLDQCRVMLAAFHLPSIAKETLYGQMEKLLQEPAILAKFALTLSEAQERALLEVSQQAGVHHVRDTRDPDLVILWNNRENSGIQFQYVRQMPDQWNQPHLFRSSQGDVPRFRAIVPRTRADAARAAADEAKWQLSVSYWDLLQWRIEG
;
A
#
# COMPACT_ATOMS: atom_id res chain seq x y z
N TRP A 1 -10.11 7.38 1.49
CA TRP A 1 -10.55 8.78 1.49
C TRP A 1 -11.01 9.16 0.10
N TRP A 2 -11.97 10.09 0.00
CA TRP A 2 -12.31 10.75 -1.25
C TRP A 2 -11.79 12.17 -1.27
N SER A 3 -11.16 12.54 -2.39
CA SER A 3 -10.71 13.89 -2.71
C SER A 3 -10.68 14.00 -4.24
N ARG A 4 -10.84 15.20 -4.79
CA ARG A 4 -10.60 15.49 -6.21
C ARG A 4 -10.55 16.98 -6.37
N PHE A 5 -9.60 17.50 -7.13
CA PHE A 5 -9.66 18.89 -7.57
C PHE A 5 -10.80 19.01 -8.58
N TRP A 6 -11.95 19.48 -8.11
CA TRP A 6 -13.16 19.60 -8.90
C TRP A 6 -14.09 20.62 -8.25
N ARG A 7 -14.75 21.41 -9.09
CA ARG A 7 -15.71 22.44 -8.67
C ARG A 7 -17.03 21.81 -8.24
N TYR A 8 -17.01 21.11 -7.12
CA TYR A 8 -18.20 20.50 -6.55
C TYR A 8 -19.12 21.54 -5.93
N SER A 9 -20.41 21.36 -6.14
CA SER A 9 -21.44 21.89 -5.24
C SER A 9 -21.67 20.95 -4.05
N GLN A 10 -22.26 21.50 -2.98
CA GLN A 10 -22.72 20.75 -1.81
C GLN A 10 -23.58 19.55 -2.19
N ALA A 11 -24.56 19.74 -3.08
CA ALA A 11 -25.46 18.68 -3.53
C ALA A 11 -24.73 17.56 -4.30
N GLU A 12 -23.75 17.91 -5.12
CA GLU A 12 -22.95 16.92 -5.86
C GLU A 12 -22.08 16.07 -4.91
N LEU A 13 -21.43 16.67 -3.92
CA LEU A 13 -20.66 15.90 -2.93
C LEU A 13 -21.56 15.02 -2.06
N GLN A 14 -22.72 15.52 -1.64
CA GLN A 14 -23.69 14.71 -0.90
C GLN A 14 -24.18 13.52 -1.72
N GLY A 15 -24.55 13.75 -2.98
CA GLY A 15 -24.94 12.68 -3.90
C GLY A 15 -23.81 11.68 -4.16
N LEU A 16 -22.57 12.16 -4.24
CA LEU A 16 -21.41 11.30 -4.43
C LEU A 16 -21.14 10.40 -3.22
N MET A 17 -21.18 10.93 -2.00
CA MET A 17 -21.01 10.12 -0.79
C MET A 17 -22.15 9.11 -0.64
N ALA A 18 -23.39 9.48 -1.00
CA ALA A 18 -24.51 8.54 -1.06
C ALA A 18 -24.27 7.41 -2.08
N ALA A 19 -23.71 7.73 -3.25
CA ALA A 19 -23.36 6.73 -4.27
C ALA A 19 -22.25 5.78 -3.80
N PHE A 20 -21.23 6.26 -3.09
CA PHE A 20 -20.21 5.38 -2.47
C PHE A 20 -20.87 4.36 -1.53
N ARG A 21 -21.79 4.82 -0.69
CA ARG A 21 -22.54 3.97 0.23
C ARG A 21 -23.45 2.97 -0.49
N GLU A 22 -24.17 3.40 -1.53
CA GLU A 22 -25.02 2.53 -2.37
C GLU A 22 -24.20 1.43 -3.06
N HIS A 23 -23.00 1.78 -3.52
CA HIS A 23 -22.07 0.84 -4.12
C HIS A 23 -21.22 0.07 -3.11
N GLU A 24 -21.50 0.16 -1.80
CA GLU A 24 -20.80 -0.55 -0.73
C GLU A 24 -19.28 -0.34 -0.74
N VAL A 25 -18.85 0.86 -1.13
CA VAL A 25 -17.45 1.28 -1.14
C VAL A 25 -17.20 2.17 0.07
N PRO A 26 -16.47 1.68 1.09
CA PRO A 26 -16.32 2.40 2.35
C PRO A 26 -15.35 3.58 2.25
N LEU A 27 -15.68 4.66 2.96
CA LEU A 27 -14.89 5.88 3.13
C LEU A 27 -14.88 6.31 4.60
N SER A 28 -13.83 7.02 4.99
CA SER A 28 -13.69 7.65 6.32
C SER A 28 -13.47 9.16 6.28
N VAL A 29 -13.12 9.71 5.11
CA VAL A 29 -12.78 11.13 4.93
C VAL A 29 -13.26 11.62 3.56
N CYS A 30 -13.88 12.80 3.53
CA CYS A 30 -14.18 13.59 2.34
C CYS A 30 -13.44 14.93 2.41
N ILE A 31 -12.46 15.13 1.53
CA ILE A 31 -11.68 16.39 1.45
C ILE A 31 -12.28 17.27 0.37
N VAL A 32 -12.55 18.53 0.70
CA VAL A 32 -13.01 19.56 -0.26
C VAL A 32 -11.80 20.34 -0.74
N ASP A 33 -11.64 20.38 -2.06
CA ASP A 33 -10.56 21.09 -2.75
C ASP A 33 -10.89 22.58 -2.91
N MET A 34 -10.02 23.34 -3.60
CA MET A 34 -10.03 24.80 -3.82
C MET A 34 -11.38 25.51 -3.78
N ASP A 35 -12.38 24.95 -4.45
CA ASP A 35 -13.67 25.61 -4.69
C ASP A 35 -14.57 25.68 -3.43
N TRP A 36 -14.12 25.21 -2.26
CA TRP A 36 -14.77 25.54 -1.00
C TRP A 36 -14.77 27.05 -0.73
N HIS A 37 -13.73 27.77 -1.20
CA HIS A 37 -13.62 29.23 -1.11
C HIS A 37 -13.85 29.91 -2.46
N LEU A 38 -13.91 31.25 -2.46
CA LEU A 38 -14.05 32.04 -3.68
C LEU A 38 -12.79 31.90 -4.56
N THR A 39 -12.95 31.32 -5.76
CA THR A 39 -11.85 31.12 -6.73
C THR A 39 -11.96 32.02 -7.97
N ASN A 40 -13.15 32.58 -8.23
CA ASN A 40 -13.40 33.50 -9.36
C ASN A 40 -13.62 34.93 -8.84
N ILE A 41 -12.53 35.67 -8.65
CA ILE A 41 -12.54 37.00 -8.02
C ILE A 41 -12.44 38.10 -9.09
N SER A 42 -11.33 38.16 -9.83
CA SER A 42 -11.09 39.10 -10.94
C SER A 42 -9.94 38.62 -11.83
N GLU A 43 -9.72 39.30 -12.96
CA GLU A 43 -8.59 38.99 -13.86
C GLU A 43 -7.21 39.26 -13.24
N THR A 44 -7.14 40.08 -12.18
CA THR A 44 -5.88 40.53 -11.57
C THR A 44 -5.60 39.91 -10.21
N VAL A 45 -6.58 39.20 -9.63
CA VAL A 45 -6.46 38.53 -8.33
C VAL A 45 -6.55 37.03 -8.56
N SER A 46 -5.48 36.31 -8.21
CA SER A 46 -5.48 34.85 -8.24
C SER A 46 -6.46 34.29 -7.22
N GLY A 47 -7.31 33.36 -7.62
CA GLY A 47 -8.20 32.62 -6.73
C GLY A 47 -7.56 31.42 -6.06
N TRP A 48 -6.23 31.37 -5.97
CA TRP A 48 -5.52 30.25 -5.37
C TRP A 48 -5.50 30.30 -3.84
N THR A 49 -5.50 31.51 -3.28
CA THR A 49 -5.64 31.72 -1.83
C THR A 49 -7.04 32.22 -1.57
N GLY A 50 -7.74 31.63 -0.60
CA GLY A 50 -8.93 32.25 -0.06
C GLY A 50 -9.40 31.65 1.27
N TYR A 51 -10.27 32.40 1.94
CA TYR A 51 -10.78 32.05 3.28
C TYR A 51 -12.30 32.14 3.36
N THR A 52 -12.97 32.79 2.41
CA THR A 52 -14.42 32.98 2.37
C THR A 52 -15.11 31.85 1.64
N TRP A 53 -16.05 31.19 2.31
CA TRP A 53 -16.86 30.12 1.71
C TRP A 53 -17.57 30.58 0.43
N ASN A 54 -17.48 29.75 -0.61
CA ASN A 54 -18.21 29.96 -1.84
C ASN A 54 -19.68 29.57 -1.68
N GLN A 55 -20.52 30.53 -1.27
CA GLN A 55 -21.94 30.29 -1.01
C GLN A 55 -22.76 29.93 -2.26
N GLU A 56 -22.23 30.14 -3.48
CA GLU A 56 -22.88 29.63 -4.70
C GLU A 56 -22.79 28.10 -4.81
N LEU A 57 -21.67 27.52 -4.36
CA LEU A 57 -21.44 26.08 -4.38
C LEU A 57 -21.89 25.41 -3.08
N PHE A 58 -21.65 26.08 -1.95
CA PHE A 58 -21.96 25.63 -0.60
C PHE A 58 -22.89 26.65 0.08
N PRO A 59 -24.19 26.66 -0.25
CA PRO A 59 -25.14 27.62 0.33
C PRO A 59 -25.36 27.44 1.84
N ASP A 60 -25.02 26.27 2.39
CA ASP A 60 -25.05 25.99 3.84
C ASP A 60 -23.81 25.18 4.26
N PRO A 61 -22.64 25.82 4.42
CA PRO A 61 -21.39 25.13 4.75
C PRO A 61 -21.45 24.36 6.07
N ALA A 62 -22.04 24.96 7.10
CA ALA A 62 -22.18 24.32 8.41
C ALA A 62 -23.11 23.10 8.33
N GLY A 63 -24.23 23.19 7.61
CA GLY A 63 -25.11 22.05 7.36
C GLY A 63 -24.42 20.95 6.55
N PHE A 64 -23.56 21.30 5.59
CA PHE A 64 -22.78 20.35 4.82
C PHE A 64 -21.76 19.59 5.68
N VAL A 65 -20.96 20.29 6.49
CA VAL A 65 -19.99 19.67 7.40
C VAL A 65 -20.68 18.73 8.40
N ASN A 66 -21.74 19.22 9.05
CA ASN A 66 -22.56 18.39 9.96
C ASN A 66 -23.15 17.17 9.24
N TRP A 67 -23.56 17.31 7.98
CA TRP A 67 -24.06 16.19 7.19
C TRP A 67 -22.98 15.12 6.95
N LEU A 68 -21.74 15.52 6.64
CA LEU A 68 -20.61 14.59 6.49
C LEU A 68 -20.34 13.83 7.80
N HIS A 69 -20.30 14.53 8.94
CA HIS A 69 -20.12 13.89 10.25
C HIS A 69 -21.26 12.93 10.58
N ASN A 70 -22.51 13.27 10.24
CA ASN A 70 -23.66 12.36 10.39
C ASN A 70 -23.57 11.11 9.49
N GLN A 71 -22.77 11.14 8.42
CA GLN A 71 -22.43 9.95 7.64
C GLN A 71 -21.22 9.18 8.21
N GLY A 72 -20.60 9.65 9.29
CA GLY A 72 -19.40 9.07 9.87
C GLY A 72 -18.12 9.40 9.10
N LEU A 73 -18.10 10.52 8.37
CA LEU A 73 -16.94 11.00 7.61
C LEU A 73 -16.32 12.22 8.29
N HIS A 74 -15.00 12.24 8.38
CA HIS A 74 -14.25 13.46 8.67
C HIS A 74 -14.09 14.31 7.39
N THR A 75 -13.79 15.59 7.55
CA THR A 75 -13.59 16.52 6.45
C THR A 75 -12.40 17.46 6.64
N ALA A 76 -11.84 17.89 5.53
CA ALA A 76 -10.75 18.85 5.47
C ALA A 76 -10.89 19.76 4.26
N LEU A 77 -10.28 20.94 4.37
CA LEU A 77 -10.25 21.95 3.33
C LEU A 77 -8.82 22.12 2.81
N ASN A 78 -8.67 22.25 1.49
CA ASN A 78 -7.41 22.59 0.84
C ASN A 78 -7.03 24.06 1.13
N LEU A 79 -5.76 24.32 1.42
CA LEU A 79 -5.20 25.63 1.69
C LEU A 79 -3.96 25.93 0.84
N HIS A 80 -3.96 27.12 0.24
CA HIS A 80 -2.75 27.77 -0.30
C HIS A 80 -2.63 29.20 0.23
N PRO A 81 -2.07 29.43 1.42
CA PRO A 81 -2.17 30.73 2.11
C PRO A 81 -1.26 31.84 1.54
N ALA A 82 -0.46 31.54 0.50
CA ALA A 82 0.67 32.35 0.04
C ALA A 82 0.33 33.79 -0.40
N SER A 83 -0.88 34.05 -0.90
CA SER A 83 -1.25 35.41 -1.37
C SER A 83 -1.67 36.35 -0.24
N GLY A 84 -1.80 35.85 0.99
CA GLY A 84 -2.27 36.66 2.13
C GLY A 84 -3.79 36.83 2.11
N VAL A 85 -4.29 37.96 2.65
CA VAL A 85 -5.74 38.21 2.81
C VAL A 85 -6.14 39.42 1.98
N TYR A 86 -7.07 39.23 1.04
CA TYR A 86 -7.52 40.27 0.11
C TYR A 86 -8.84 40.92 0.57
N PRO A 87 -9.18 42.14 0.10
CA PRO A 87 -10.38 42.86 0.54
C PRO A 87 -11.74 42.20 0.28
N HIS A 88 -11.79 41.21 -0.61
CA HIS A 88 -13.02 40.46 -0.88
C HIS A 88 -13.29 39.39 0.19
N GLU A 89 -12.31 39.07 1.03
CA GLU A 89 -12.45 38.09 2.10
C GLU A 89 -13.29 38.67 3.25
N GLU A 90 -14.23 37.88 3.76
CA GLU A 90 -15.09 38.27 4.89
C GLU A 90 -14.28 38.67 6.13
N GLN A 91 -13.11 38.07 6.32
CA GLN A 91 -12.23 38.30 7.47
C GLN A 91 -11.27 39.48 7.28
N TYR A 92 -11.21 40.10 6.10
CA TYR A 92 -10.18 41.10 5.77
C TYR A 92 -10.14 42.28 6.75
N GLU A 93 -11.28 42.89 7.06
CA GLU A 93 -11.33 44.05 7.96
C GLU A 93 -10.94 43.66 9.40
N ALA A 94 -11.33 42.47 9.86
CA ALA A 94 -10.94 41.96 11.18
C ALA A 94 -9.43 41.69 11.26
N MET A 95 -8.87 41.05 10.22
CA MET A 95 -7.44 40.79 10.10
C MET A 95 -6.65 42.11 10.03
N ALA A 96 -7.13 43.09 9.27
CA ALA A 96 -6.50 44.40 9.14
C ALA A 96 -6.48 45.15 10.47
N ALA A 97 -7.60 45.18 11.19
CA ALA A 97 -7.69 45.78 12.52
C ALA A 97 -6.74 45.09 13.52
N ARG A 98 -6.64 43.75 13.48
CA ARG A 98 -5.77 42.94 14.35
C ARG A 98 -4.27 43.19 14.11
N LEU A 99 -3.90 43.55 12.89
CA LEU A 99 -2.51 43.78 12.46
C LEU A 99 -2.15 45.26 12.32
N GLY A 100 -3.11 46.18 12.45
CA GLY A 100 -2.91 47.60 12.19
C GLY A 100 -2.64 47.92 10.72
N HIS A 101 -3.20 47.14 9.79
CA HIS A 101 -3.08 47.35 8.34
C HIS A 101 -4.05 48.44 7.86
N ASP A 102 -3.58 49.36 7.01
CA ASP A 102 -4.42 50.42 6.44
C ASP A 102 -5.27 49.90 5.28
N THR A 103 -6.59 49.92 5.47
CA THR A 103 -7.55 49.43 4.47
C THR A 103 -8.01 50.50 3.48
N SER A 104 -7.58 51.77 3.62
CA SER A 104 -8.06 52.90 2.81
C SER A 104 -7.82 52.74 1.30
N ALA A 105 -6.77 52.02 0.92
CA ALA A 105 -6.42 51.73 -0.48
C ALA A 105 -6.92 50.35 -0.98
N ALA A 106 -7.65 49.59 -0.15
CA ALA A 106 -8.04 48.21 -0.43
C ALA A 106 -6.84 47.33 -0.87
N ALA A 107 -5.69 47.51 -0.22
CA ALA A 107 -4.48 46.73 -0.50
C ALA A 107 -4.51 45.38 0.26
N PRO A 108 -4.08 44.26 -0.34
CA PRO A 108 -4.04 42.99 0.37
C PRO A 108 -3.09 43.03 1.57
N ILE A 109 -3.43 42.27 2.62
CA ILE A 109 -2.55 42.00 3.76
C ILE A 109 -1.55 40.93 3.31
N PRO A 110 -0.25 41.22 3.18
CA PRO A 110 0.73 40.24 2.72
C PRO A 110 0.85 39.06 3.68
N PHE A 111 1.01 37.85 3.14
CA PHE A 111 1.26 36.66 3.94
C PHE A 111 2.61 36.77 4.67
N ASN A 112 2.59 36.64 6.00
CA ASN A 112 3.80 36.77 6.82
C ASN A 112 3.80 35.79 8.01
N ILE A 113 3.72 34.49 7.73
CA ILE A 113 3.67 33.45 8.77
C ILE A 113 4.86 33.41 9.76
N PRO A 114 6.06 33.96 9.47
CA PRO A 114 7.10 34.09 10.48
C PRO A 114 6.79 35.11 11.59
N SER A 115 5.87 36.06 11.36
CA SER A 115 5.44 37.03 12.39
C SER A 115 4.47 36.37 13.37
N PRO A 116 4.75 36.39 14.69
CA PRO A 116 3.82 35.87 15.69
C PRO A 116 2.46 36.59 15.68
N GLU A 117 2.44 37.89 15.42
CA GLU A 117 1.20 38.68 15.33
C GLU A 117 0.34 38.22 14.16
N PHE A 118 0.95 38.02 12.98
CA PHE A 118 0.28 37.48 11.81
C PHE A 118 -0.18 36.04 12.04
N ALA A 119 0.69 35.17 12.57
CA ALA A 119 0.36 33.77 12.80
C ALA A 119 -0.82 33.60 13.76
N ASN A 120 -0.85 34.33 14.88
CA ASN A 120 -1.98 34.30 15.80
C ASN A 120 -3.27 34.77 15.12
N ALA A 121 -3.23 35.89 14.39
CA ALA A 121 -4.40 36.39 13.66
C ALA A 121 -4.87 35.42 12.56
N TYR A 122 -3.93 34.76 11.89
CA TYR A 122 -4.17 33.76 10.86
C TYR A 122 -4.96 32.55 11.42
N PHE A 123 -4.58 32.03 12.59
CA PHE A 123 -5.34 30.94 13.22
C PHE A 123 -6.67 31.42 13.81
N GLU A 124 -6.63 32.45 14.66
CA GLU A 124 -7.79 32.96 15.40
C GLU A 124 -8.93 33.41 14.48
N LEU A 125 -8.60 34.05 13.35
CA LEU A 125 -9.60 34.67 12.48
C LEU A 125 -9.92 33.84 11.24
N LEU A 126 -8.95 33.07 10.72
CA LEU A 126 -9.12 32.38 9.43
C LEU A 126 -9.32 30.86 9.56
N HIS A 127 -9.04 30.25 10.72
CA HIS A 127 -9.09 28.79 10.89
C HIS A 127 -10.00 28.34 12.04
N HIS A 128 -9.83 28.92 13.24
CA HIS A 128 -10.62 28.52 14.42
C HIS A 128 -12.13 28.55 14.20
N PRO A 129 -12.73 29.57 13.52
CA PRO A 129 -14.17 29.55 13.23
C PRO A 129 -14.62 28.36 12.36
N TYR A 130 -13.75 27.87 11.48
CA TYR A 130 -14.05 26.70 10.63
C TYR A 130 -13.82 25.38 11.35
N GLU A 131 -12.86 25.33 12.26
CA GLU A 131 -12.68 24.18 13.15
C GLU A 131 -13.86 24.05 14.13
N GLU A 132 -14.35 25.17 14.67
CA GLU A 132 -15.58 25.22 15.49
C GLU A 132 -16.82 24.80 14.68
N MET A 133 -16.85 25.09 13.37
CA MET A 133 -17.89 24.61 12.45
C MET A 133 -17.81 23.09 12.22
N GLY A 134 -16.65 22.47 12.43
CA GLY A 134 -16.43 21.03 12.30
C GLY A 134 -15.40 20.62 11.24
N VAL A 135 -14.58 21.53 10.71
CA VAL A 135 -13.43 21.11 9.88
C VAL A 135 -12.44 20.33 10.76
N ASP A 136 -12.22 19.06 10.43
CA ASP A 136 -11.43 18.15 11.28
C ASP A 136 -9.94 18.44 11.18
N PHE A 137 -9.46 18.75 9.97
CA PHE A 137 -8.05 19.05 9.71
C PHE A 137 -7.85 19.87 8.41
N TRP A 138 -6.61 20.26 8.15
CA TRP A 138 -6.23 21.09 7.01
C TRP A 138 -5.32 20.35 6.02
N TRP A 139 -5.55 20.59 4.72
CA TRP A 139 -4.64 20.18 3.66
C TRP A 139 -3.79 21.37 3.20
N LEU A 140 -2.50 21.36 3.59
CA LEU A 140 -1.52 22.38 3.24
C LEU A 140 -0.83 22.04 1.91
N ASP A 141 -1.28 22.67 0.84
CA ASP A 141 -0.82 22.40 -0.53
C ASP A 141 0.21 23.45 -1.00
N TRP A 142 1.25 23.69 -0.20
CA TRP A 142 2.24 24.74 -0.47
C TRP A 142 3.19 24.38 -1.63
N GLN A 143 3.27 25.25 -2.63
CA GLN A 143 4.18 25.13 -3.79
C GLN A 143 4.94 26.44 -4.09
N GLN A 144 4.82 27.45 -3.22
CA GLN A 144 5.28 28.82 -3.50
C GLN A 144 6.75 29.07 -3.13
N GLY A 145 7.53 27.99 -2.98
CA GLY A 145 8.97 28.03 -2.72
C GLY A 145 9.34 28.10 -1.24
N GLU A 146 10.64 28.23 -0.99
CA GLU A 146 11.25 28.09 0.34
C GLU A 146 11.57 29.46 1.00
N LEU A 147 11.19 30.57 0.36
CA LEU A 147 11.49 31.91 0.84
C LEU A 147 10.40 32.44 1.77
N SER A 148 10.81 32.95 2.93
CA SER A 148 9.94 33.65 3.86
C SER A 148 10.54 35.00 4.29
N GLY A 149 9.79 35.78 5.06
CA GLY A 149 10.28 37.02 5.68
C GLY A 149 11.43 36.81 6.67
N LEU A 150 11.73 35.57 7.07
CA LEU A 150 12.83 35.22 7.95
C LEU A 150 13.88 34.37 7.18
N PRO A 151 15.13 34.86 7.01
CA PRO A 151 16.15 34.12 6.27
C PRO A 151 16.38 32.71 6.81
N GLY A 152 16.31 31.71 5.92
CA GLY A 152 16.55 30.30 6.24
C GLY A 152 15.35 29.54 6.80
N LEU A 153 14.20 30.19 7.00
CA LEU A 153 12.96 29.52 7.42
C LEU A 153 12.12 29.15 6.19
N ASP A 154 11.99 27.84 5.94
CA ASP A 154 11.08 27.27 4.95
C ASP A 154 9.61 27.48 5.40
N PRO A 155 8.76 28.14 4.58
CA PRO A 155 7.36 28.39 4.93
C PRO A 155 6.54 27.12 5.16
N LEU A 156 6.72 26.08 4.35
CA LEU A 156 5.95 24.85 4.47
C LEU A 156 6.33 24.07 5.72
N TRP A 157 7.64 23.98 6.01
CA TRP A 157 8.09 23.36 7.25
C TRP A 157 7.46 24.06 8.46
N TRP A 158 7.47 25.39 8.46
CA TRP A 158 6.92 26.22 9.54
C TRP A 158 5.40 26.15 9.64
N LEU A 159 4.69 26.19 8.51
CA LEU A 159 3.24 26.01 8.46
C LEU A 159 2.82 24.67 9.05
N ASN A 160 3.52 23.59 8.68
CA ASN A 160 3.22 22.26 9.23
C ASN A 160 3.43 22.20 10.74
N HIS A 161 4.50 22.82 11.25
CA HIS A 161 4.74 22.92 12.68
C HIS A 161 3.60 23.67 13.39
N LEU A 162 3.25 24.85 12.88
CA LEU A 162 2.24 25.71 13.50
C LEU A 162 0.85 25.10 13.47
N HIS A 163 0.39 24.65 12.29
CA HIS A 163 -0.94 24.04 12.14
C HIS A 163 -1.08 22.79 13.00
N PHE A 164 -0.04 21.97 13.11
CA PHE A 164 -0.08 20.78 13.96
C PHE A 164 -0.30 21.15 15.43
N TYR A 165 0.49 22.03 16.01
CA TYR A 165 0.29 22.38 17.42
C TYR A 165 -0.98 23.18 17.68
N ASP A 166 -1.38 24.07 16.75
CA ASP A 166 -2.60 24.84 16.89
C ASP A 166 -3.86 23.97 16.85
N LEU A 167 -3.88 22.94 15.99
CA LEU A 167 -5.03 22.03 15.87
C LEU A 167 -5.30 21.21 17.15
N ALA A 168 -4.27 21.00 17.97
CA ALA A 168 -4.33 20.30 19.25
C ALA A 168 -4.20 21.24 20.47
N ARG A 169 -4.43 22.55 20.30
CA ARG A 169 -4.30 23.59 21.35
C ARG A 169 -5.08 23.33 22.63
N HIS A 170 -6.16 22.54 22.58
CA HIS A 170 -6.98 22.20 23.74
C HIS A 170 -6.57 20.90 24.44
N GLY A 171 -5.66 20.12 23.84
CA GLY A 171 -5.15 18.87 24.40
C GLY A 171 -6.19 17.76 24.51
N ASP A 172 -7.32 17.86 23.81
CA ASP A 172 -8.46 16.93 23.86
C ASP A 172 -8.58 16.04 22.61
N ARG A 173 -7.87 16.37 21.54
CA ARG A 173 -7.82 15.61 20.28
C ARG A 173 -6.41 15.47 19.75
N ARG A 174 -6.19 14.41 18.96
CA ARG A 174 -4.92 14.22 18.26
C ARG A 174 -4.73 15.28 17.19
N SER A 175 -3.53 15.84 17.12
CA SER A 175 -3.19 16.69 15.99
C SER A 175 -3.02 15.88 14.72
N PHE A 176 -3.49 16.44 13.62
CA PHE A 176 -3.50 15.80 12.32
C PHE A 176 -3.50 16.86 11.21
N ILE A 177 -2.53 16.82 10.32
CA ILE A 177 -2.52 17.67 9.11
C ILE A 177 -2.07 16.87 7.89
N PHE A 178 -2.48 17.33 6.71
CA PHE A 178 -2.13 16.72 5.43
C PHE A 178 -1.31 17.72 4.61
N SER A 179 -0.12 17.35 4.13
CA SER A 179 0.79 18.32 3.50
C SER A 179 1.68 17.70 2.43
N ARG A 180 2.23 18.56 1.56
CA ARG A 180 3.40 18.21 0.72
C ARG A 180 4.64 17.92 1.57
N TRP A 181 5.68 17.40 0.91
CA TRP A 181 7.01 17.21 1.47
C TRP A 181 7.61 18.54 1.98
N GLY A 182 7.65 18.72 3.29
CA GLY A 182 8.27 19.88 3.94
C GLY A 182 9.75 19.70 4.32
N GLY A 183 10.45 18.72 3.76
CA GLY A 183 11.87 18.47 4.08
C GLY A 183 12.12 17.50 5.25
N LEU A 184 13.40 17.28 5.56
CA LEU A 184 13.83 16.36 6.62
C LEU A 184 13.34 16.82 7.99
N GLY A 185 12.92 15.85 8.82
CA GLY A 185 12.38 16.10 10.15
C GLY A 185 10.93 16.62 10.17
N ASN A 186 10.35 16.97 9.01
CA ASN A 186 8.98 17.45 8.95
C ASN A 186 7.94 16.34 9.16
N HIS A 187 8.29 15.06 8.97
CA HIS A 187 7.45 13.87 9.24
C HIS A 187 6.81 13.82 10.65
N ARG A 188 7.27 14.68 11.57
CA ARG A 188 6.71 14.86 12.91
C ARG A 188 5.30 15.44 12.90
N TYR A 189 4.90 16.12 11.83
CA TYR A 189 3.65 16.89 11.81
C TYR A 189 2.62 16.33 10.81
N PRO A 190 2.89 16.22 9.50
CA PRO A 190 1.86 15.84 8.56
C PRO A 190 1.94 14.40 8.11
N ILE A 191 0.80 13.90 7.66
CA ILE A 191 0.77 12.92 6.58
C ILE A 191 1.25 13.61 5.31
N GLY A 192 2.26 13.04 4.68
CA GLY A 192 2.80 13.52 3.41
C GLY A 192 1.96 13.04 2.22
N PHE A 193 2.02 13.74 1.08
CA PHE A 193 1.61 13.15 -0.19
C PHE A 193 2.62 13.32 -1.32
N SER A 194 2.70 12.32 -2.19
CA SER A 194 3.71 12.21 -3.24
C SER A 194 3.62 13.26 -4.35
N GLY A 195 2.66 14.18 -4.27
CA GLY A 195 2.39 15.18 -5.29
C GLY A 195 1.67 14.61 -6.51
N ASP A 196 1.77 15.37 -7.60
CA ASP A 196 0.90 15.30 -8.76
C ASP A 196 1.44 14.25 -9.76
N THR A 197 1.09 12.98 -9.55
CA THR A 197 1.59 11.88 -10.39
C THR A 197 0.93 11.84 -11.77
N VAL A 198 1.64 11.34 -12.78
CA VAL A 198 1.05 11.11 -14.11
C VAL A 198 0.15 9.87 -14.08
N VAL A 199 -0.96 9.88 -14.83
CA VAL A 199 -1.82 8.69 -15.01
C VAL A 199 -1.14 7.72 -16.00
N ASP A 200 -0.14 6.99 -15.51
CA ASP A 200 0.56 5.94 -16.27
C ASP A 200 1.13 4.82 -15.37
N TRP A 201 1.58 3.75 -16.01
CA TRP A 201 2.19 2.59 -15.36
C TRP A 201 3.54 2.92 -14.71
N ALA A 202 4.34 3.80 -15.31
CA ALA A 202 5.64 4.21 -14.76
C ALA A 202 5.47 4.91 -13.41
N SER A 203 4.46 5.78 -13.28
CA SER A 203 4.13 6.44 -12.02
C SER A 203 3.68 5.43 -10.97
N LEU A 204 2.84 4.44 -11.33
CA LEU A 204 2.46 3.36 -10.41
C LEU A 204 3.69 2.56 -9.96
N ALA A 205 4.54 2.16 -10.90
CA ALA A 205 5.70 1.31 -10.65
C ALA A 205 6.75 1.95 -9.74
N PHE A 206 6.82 3.29 -9.73
CA PHE A 206 7.68 4.06 -8.83
C PHE A 206 7.17 4.11 -7.37
N GLN A 207 5.85 4.01 -7.13
CA GLN A 207 5.29 4.27 -5.80
C GLN A 207 5.76 3.29 -4.71
N PRO A 208 5.87 1.96 -4.93
CA PRO A 208 6.39 1.04 -3.91
C PRO A 208 7.78 1.41 -3.43
N TYR A 209 8.69 1.71 -4.36
CA TYR A 209 10.05 2.15 -4.05
C TYR A 209 10.05 3.45 -3.25
N PHE A 210 9.31 4.46 -3.71
CA PHE A 210 9.19 5.75 -3.02
C PHE A 210 8.67 5.57 -1.59
N THR A 211 7.58 4.81 -1.42
CA THR A 211 6.93 4.59 -0.12
C THR A 211 7.86 3.87 0.86
N ALA A 212 8.48 2.77 0.42
CA ALA A 212 9.36 1.99 1.27
C ALA A 212 10.62 2.79 1.66
N THR A 213 11.25 3.48 0.70
CA THR A 213 12.49 4.22 0.99
C THR A 213 12.27 5.46 1.84
N ALA A 214 11.05 6.00 1.93
CA ALA A 214 10.73 7.09 2.83
C ALA A 214 10.94 6.75 4.32
N ALA A 215 10.89 5.46 4.67
CA ALA A 215 11.24 4.99 6.01
C ALA A 215 12.70 5.30 6.40
N ASN A 216 13.62 5.47 5.43
CA ASN A 216 15.02 5.83 5.71
C ASN A 216 15.17 7.23 6.33
N VAL A 217 14.17 8.08 6.19
CA VAL A 217 14.17 9.46 6.71
C VAL A 217 13.05 9.69 7.74
N GLY A 218 12.50 8.60 8.29
CA GLY A 218 11.43 8.63 9.30
C GLY A 218 10.07 9.06 8.76
N TYR A 219 9.90 9.18 7.44
CA TYR A 219 8.65 9.65 6.83
C TYR A 219 7.78 8.46 6.41
N GLY A 220 7.27 7.70 7.40
CA GLY A 220 6.51 6.47 7.17
C GLY A 220 5.05 6.66 6.73
N TRP A 221 4.50 7.88 6.83
CA TRP A 221 3.10 8.18 6.52
C TRP A 221 2.94 8.96 5.23
N TRP A 222 2.63 8.23 4.15
CA TRP A 222 2.37 8.81 2.83
C TRP A 222 0.97 8.47 2.32
N SER A 223 0.38 9.46 1.66
CA SER A 223 -0.72 9.33 0.74
C SER A 223 -0.20 9.42 -0.69
N HIS A 224 -0.86 8.69 -1.59
CA HIS A 224 -0.71 8.87 -3.03
C HIS A 224 -2.05 9.26 -3.64
N ASP A 225 -2.00 9.81 -4.85
CA ASP A 225 -3.19 10.01 -5.66
C ASP A 225 -3.53 8.68 -6.33
N ILE A 226 -4.34 7.87 -5.65
CA ILE A 226 -4.69 6.52 -6.12
C ILE A 226 -5.46 6.63 -7.44
N GLY A 227 -4.86 6.12 -8.51
CA GLY A 227 -5.32 6.24 -9.90
C GLY A 227 -4.50 7.23 -10.75
N GLY A 228 -3.59 7.98 -10.13
CA GLY A 228 -2.81 9.06 -10.77
C GLY A 228 -3.49 10.43 -10.66
N HIS A 229 -2.72 11.51 -10.76
CA HIS A 229 -3.23 12.88 -10.60
C HIS A 229 -3.67 13.51 -11.94
N MET A 230 -2.76 13.58 -12.91
CA MET A 230 -2.89 14.39 -14.13
C MET A 230 -2.26 13.74 -15.36
N PHE A 231 -2.52 14.32 -16.53
CA PHE A 231 -1.99 13.86 -17.83
C PHE A 231 -2.23 12.36 -18.05
N GLY A 232 -1.51 11.75 -19.00
CA GLY A 232 -1.61 10.32 -19.26
C GLY A 232 -2.96 9.89 -19.82
N GLN A 233 -3.23 8.58 -19.75
CA GLN A 233 -4.43 7.96 -20.31
C GLN A 233 -5.07 7.06 -19.26
N GLU A 234 -6.37 7.24 -19.05
CA GLU A 234 -7.15 6.33 -18.21
C GLU A 234 -7.14 4.93 -18.80
N ASP A 235 -6.85 3.97 -17.94
CA ASP A 235 -6.97 2.55 -18.24
C ASP A 235 -7.55 1.83 -17.02
N ARG A 236 -8.49 0.92 -17.28
CA ARG A 236 -9.24 0.24 -16.23
C ARG A 236 -8.36 -0.72 -15.41
N GLU A 237 -7.38 -1.35 -16.06
CA GLU A 237 -6.43 -2.23 -15.38
C GLU A 237 -5.50 -1.39 -14.51
N LEU A 238 -4.93 -0.31 -15.06
CA LEU A 238 -4.10 0.64 -14.34
C LEU A 238 -4.80 1.18 -13.09
N TYR A 239 -6.04 1.68 -13.20
CA TYR A 239 -6.82 2.16 -12.06
C TYR A 239 -7.00 1.06 -11.00
N THR A 240 -7.34 -0.16 -11.43
CA THR A 240 -7.53 -1.29 -10.51
C THR A 240 -6.22 -1.64 -9.79
N ARG A 241 -5.08 -1.66 -10.48
CA ARG A 241 -3.77 -1.91 -9.86
C ARG A 241 -3.33 -0.80 -8.91
N TRP A 242 -3.65 0.46 -9.22
CA TRP A 242 -3.49 1.58 -8.30
C TRP A 242 -4.29 1.40 -7.01
N VAL A 243 -5.56 0.99 -7.12
CA VAL A 243 -6.41 0.71 -5.95
C VAL A 243 -5.81 -0.41 -5.11
N GLN A 244 -5.35 -1.49 -5.74
CA GLN A 244 -4.73 -2.63 -5.05
C GLN A 244 -3.43 -2.27 -4.34
N PHE A 245 -2.58 -1.44 -4.95
CA PHE A 245 -1.42 -0.86 -4.27
C PHE A 245 -1.86 -0.01 -3.07
N GLY A 246 -2.87 0.85 -3.26
CA GLY A 246 -3.41 1.74 -2.23
C GLY A 246 -3.94 1.03 -0.97
N VAL A 247 -4.47 -0.19 -1.10
CA VAL A 247 -4.92 -1.01 0.05
C VAL A 247 -3.79 -1.22 1.06
N PHE A 248 -2.56 -1.40 0.59
CA PHE A 248 -1.39 -1.70 1.39
C PHE A 248 -0.43 -0.50 1.56
N SER A 249 -0.84 0.71 1.13
CA SER A 249 -0.12 1.97 1.40
C SER A 249 -0.45 2.51 2.81
N PRO A 250 0.32 3.46 3.39
CA PRO A 250 0.00 4.00 4.71
C PRO A 250 -1.36 4.71 4.70
N ILE A 251 -1.65 5.50 3.67
CA ILE A 251 -2.93 6.20 3.46
C ILE A 251 -3.46 5.90 2.06
N MET A 252 -4.76 5.61 1.96
CA MET A 252 -5.46 5.34 0.71
C MET A 252 -6.41 6.50 0.36
N ARG A 253 -5.99 7.34 -0.59
CA ARG A 253 -6.75 8.52 -1.03
C ARG A 253 -6.98 8.47 -2.54
N LEU A 254 -8.24 8.40 -2.94
CA LEU A 254 -8.63 8.64 -4.33
C LEU A 254 -8.52 10.14 -4.58
N HIS A 255 -7.83 10.53 -5.65
CA HIS A 255 -7.66 11.93 -6.05
C HIS A 255 -7.25 12.07 -7.52
N SER A 256 -7.59 13.21 -8.11
CA SER A 256 -7.12 13.62 -9.44
C SER A 256 -7.29 15.13 -9.62
N THR A 257 -6.64 15.66 -10.66
CA THR A 257 -6.84 17.03 -11.13
C THR A 257 -8.25 17.25 -11.71
N ASN A 258 -8.59 18.51 -11.99
CA ASN A 258 -9.85 18.97 -12.58
C ASN A 258 -9.92 18.65 -14.08
N ASN A 259 -10.03 17.36 -14.38
CA ASN A 259 -10.22 16.85 -15.72
C ASN A 259 -11.44 15.91 -15.73
N ARG A 260 -12.43 16.21 -16.59
CA ARG A 260 -13.67 15.43 -16.69
C ARG A 260 -13.41 13.96 -17.04
N TYR A 261 -12.29 13.67 -17.68
CA TYR A 261 -11.92 12.34 -18.15
C TYR A 261 -11.07 11.55 -17.16
N HIS A 262 -10.63 12.13 -16.04
CA HIS A 262 -10.03 11.35 -14.96
C HIS A 262 -11.12 10.76 -14.07
N GLU A 263 -11.19 9.44 -14.02
CA GLU A 263 -12.22 8.69 -13.28
C GLU A 263 -11.59 8.04 -12.05
N ARG A 264 -12.13 8.34 -10.87
CA ARG A 264 -11.64 7.78 -9.60
C ARG A 264 -12.74 7.02 -8.85
N ARG A 265 -13.97 7.04 -9.36
CA ARG A 265 -15.11 6.30 -8.79
C ARG A 265 -15.02 4.83 -9.23
N PRO A 266 -15.04 3.87 -8.30
CA PRO A 266 -15.04 2.44 -8.63
C PRO A 266 -16.09 2.01 -9.66
N TRP A 267 -17.26 2.64 -9.67
CA TRP A 267 -18.37 2.35 -10.58
C TRP A 267 -18.34 3.16 -11.88
N GLY A 268 -17.30 3.94 -12.13
CA GLY A 268 -17.12 4.67 -13.39
C GLY A 268 -16.64 3.80 -14.56
N TYR A 269 -16.24 2.55 -14.29
CA TYR A 269 -15.79 1.57 -15.27
C TYR A 269 -16.84 0.45 -15.45
N ASP A 270 -16.40 -0.80 -15.62
CA ASP A 270 -17.28 -1.96 -15.75
C ASP A 270 -17.55 -2.66 -14.40
N ALA A 271 -18.46 -3.64 -14.41
CA ALA A 271 -18.88 -4.36 -13.21
C ALA A 271 -17.76 -5.20 -12.58
N GLU A 272 -16.78 -5.65 -13.37
CA GLU A 272 -15.64 -6.41 -12.87
C GLU A 272 -14.72 -5.49 -12.06
N VAL A 273 -14.39 -4.31 -12.61
CA VAL A 273 -13.60 -3.29 -11.92
C VAL A 273 -14.29 -2.85 -10.63
N LEU A 274 -15.59 -2.56 -10.67
CA LEU A 274 -16.34 -2.18 -9.45
C LEU A 274 -16.26 -3.28 -8.39
N ARG A 275 -16.48 -4.54 -8.75
CA ARG A 275 -16.41 -5.66 -7.80
C ARG A 275 -15.01 -5.76 -7.18
N ILE A 276 -13.96 -5.78 -8.01
CA ILE A 276 -12.58 -5.96 -7.53
C ILE A 276 -12.13 -4.79 -6.65
N THR A 277 -12.41 -3.56 -7.08
CA THR A 277 -12.01 -2.36 -6.33
C THR A 277 -12.83 -2.18 -5.05
N ARG A 278 -14.12 -2.55 -5.05
CA ARG A 278 -14.92 -2.68 -3.83
C ARG A 278 -14.30 -3.69 -2.87
N ASP A 279 -14.07 -4.92 -3.32
CA ASP A 279 -13.49 -5.99 -2.48
C ASP A 279 -12.14 -5.56 -1.87
N ALA A 280 -11.31 -4.86 -2.65
CA ALA A 280 -10.04 -4.30 -2.22
C ALA A 280 -10.21 -3.17 -1.18
N MET A 281 -11.13 -2.23 -1.40
CA MET A 281 -11.40 -1.13 -0.46
C MET A 281 -12.08 -1.59 0.84
N GLN A 282 -12.86 -2.67 0.78
CA GLN A 282 -13.40 -3.34 1.96
C GLN A 282 -12.30 -4.10 2.72
N LEU A 283 -11.36 -4.73 2.02
CA LEU A 283 -10.16 -5.30 2.63
C LEU A 283 -9.31 -4.22 3.34
N ARG A 284 -9.17 -3.04 2.74
CA ARG A 284 -8.49 -1.91 3.38
C ARG A 284 -9.12 -1.54 4.73
N HIS A 285 -10.45 -1.52 4.82
CA HIS A 285 -11.15 -1.26 6.08
C HIS A 285 -11.00 -2.42 7.07
N ALA A 286 -11.10 -3.67 6.59
CA ALA A 286 -10.83 -4.85 7.40
C ALA A 286 -9.40 -4.83 7.99
N LEU A 287 -8.41 -4.23 7.31
CA LEU A 287 -7.04 -4.12 7.82
C LEU A 287 -6.85 -3.06 8.92
N ILE A 288 -7.87 -2.26 9.28
CA ILE A 288 -7.74 -1.19 10.28
C ILE A 288 -7.12 -1.68 11.61
N PRO A 289 -7.54 -2.79 12.24
CA PRO A 289 -6.93 -3.24 13.50
C PRO A 289 -5.42 -3.52 13.38
N TYR A 290 -4.99 -4.14 12.27
CA TYR A 290 -3.59 -4.39 12.00
C TYR A 290 -2.81 -3.10 11.72
N LEU A 291 -3.30 -2.25 10.80
CA LEU A 291 -2.65 -1.00 10.43
C LEU A 291 -2.59 0.00 11.59
N TYR A 292 -3.62 0.03 12.44
CA TYR A 292 -3.67 0.88 13.61
C TYR A 292 -2.67 0.45 14.69
N THR A 293 -2.50 -0.87 14.86
CA THR A 293 -1.41 -1.42 15.68
C THR A 293 -0.04 -1.01 15.13
N LEU A 294 0.18 -1.11 13.80
CA LEU A 294 1.44 -0.63 13.19
C LEU A 294 1.64 0.89 13.38
N SER A 295 0.56 1.65 13.51
CA SER A 295 0.61 3.08 13.79
C SER A 295 1.12 3.36 15.21
N TRP A 296 0.63 2.59 16.18
CA TRP A 296 1.11 2.62 17.55
C TRP A 296 2.58 2.18 17.66
N GLU A 297 2.99 1.12 16.96
CA GLU A 297 4.40 0.71 16.89
C GLU A 297 5.30 1.78 16.28
N ASN A 298 4.82 2.46 15.23
CA ASN A 298 5.54 3.58 14.64
C ASN A 298 5.72 4.72 15.64
N ALA A 299 4.66 5.08 16.37
CA ALA A 299 4.69 6.17 17.35
C ALA A 299 5.59 5.86 18.56
N THR A 300 5.60 4.61 19.02
CA THR A 300 6.29 4.22 20.27
C THR A 300 7.68 3.64 20.06
N ALA A 301 7.93 3.01 18.92
CA ALA A 301 9.19 2.30 18.63
C ALA A 301 9.89 2.77 17.35
N ALA A 302 9.38 3.82 16.68
CA ALA A 302 9.92 4.37 15.44
C ALA A 302 10.04 3.33 14.30
N ARG A 303 9.14 2.35 14.28
CA ARG A 303 9.06 1.35 13.21
C ARG A 303 7.98 1.74 12.21
N SER A 304 8.39 2.28 11.06
CA SER A 304 7.44 2.61 9.99
C SER A 304 6.59 1.39 9.60
N PRO A 305 5.28 1.57 9.31
CA PRO A 305 4.42 0.47 8.89
C PRO A 305 4.92 -0.20 7.60
N ILE A 306 5.45 0.59 6.68
CA ILE A 306 6.05 0.10 5.43
C ILE A 306 7.56 0.33 5.47
N ARG A 307 8.32 -0.72 5.14
CA ARG A 307 9.78 -0.70 5.18
C ARG A 307 10.39 -1.39 3.97
N PRO A 308 11.56 -0.93 3.49
CA PRO A 308 12.28 -1.62 2.44
C PRO A 308 12.88 -2.91 3.00
N MET A 309 13.07 -3.91 2.14
CA MET A 309 13.49 -5.25 2.57
C MET A 309 14.82 -5.25 3.35
N TYR A 310 15.77 -4.39 2.98
CA TYR A 310 17.08 -4.29 3.64
C TYR A 310 17.04 -3.76 5.08
N HIS A 311 15.92 -3.21 5.57
CA HIS A 311 15.78 -2.87 6.99
C HIS A 311 15.77 -4.12 7.87
N GLU A 312 15.15 -5.20 7.40
CA GLU A 312 15.05 -6.47 8.15
C GLU A 312 16.13 -7.47 7.71
N TYR A 313 16.56 -7.42 6.45
CA TYR A 313 17.53 -8.34 5.87
C TYR A 313 18.79 -7.62 5.35
N PRO A 314 19.51 -6.84 6.19
CA PRO A 314 20.61 -6.00 5.74
C PRO A 314 21.83 -6.77 5.22
N ALA A 315 21.96 -8.05 5.59
CA ALA A 315 23.06 -8.92 5.18
C ALA A 315 22.80 -9.69 3.87
N ALA A 316 21.56 -9.68 3.37
CA ALA A 316 21.21 -10.30 2.09
C ALA A 316 21.34 -9.28 0.96
N ASP A 317 22.15 -9.58 -0.06
CA ASP A 317 22.32 -8.69 -1.23
C ASP A 317 21.00 -8.51 -1.96
N GLU A 318 20.20 -9.58 -2.07
CA GLU A 318 18.88 -9.61 -2.69
C GLU A 318 17.93 -8.53 -2.15
N ALA A 319 18.04 -8.20 -0.85
CA ALA A 319 17.20 -7.21 -0.18
C ALA A 319 17.38 -5.79 -0.73
N TYR A 320 18.50 -5.51 -1.40
CA TYR A 320 18.80 -4.21 -2.01
C TYR A 320 18.34 -4.12 -3.48
N HIS A 321 17.92 -5.25 -4.07
CA HIS A 321 17.61 -5.37 -5.50
C HIS A 321 16.12 -5.65 -5.80
N CYS A 322 15.24 -5.43 -4.82
CA CYS A 322 13.79 -5.69 -4.92
C CYS A 322 12.96 -4.41 -4.64
N PRO A 323 13.10 -3.34 -5.43
CA PRO A 323 12.45 -2.05 -5.17
C PRO A 323 10.93 -2.06 -5.31
N ASN A 324 10.37 -3.08 -5.97
CA ASN A 324 8.93 -3.23 -6.24
C ASN A 324 8.19 -4.07 -5.20
N GLN A 325 8.85 -4.48 -4.12
CA GLN A 325 8.22 -5.12 -2.96
C GLN A 325 8.63 -4.41 -1.67
N TYR A 326 7.83 -4.60 -0.62
CA TYR A 326 8.12 -4.01 0.68
C TYR A 326 7.55 -4.86 1.82
N LEU A 327 8.08 -4.64 3.01
CA LEU A 327 7.52 -5.17 4.25
C LEU A 327 6.34 -4.30 4.68
N LEU A 328 5.25 -4.93 5.07
CA LEU A 328 4.14 -4.29 5.79
C LEU A 328 4.06 -4.89 7.21
N GLY A 329 4.40 -4.08 8.21
CA GLY A 329 4.72 -4.58 9.55
C GLY A 329 6.00 -5.41 9.51
N THR A 330 6.08 -6.45 10.34
CA THR A 330 7.26 -7.33 10.44
C THR A 330 7.16 -8.62 9.61
N ASP A 331 5.96 -8.96 9.17
CA ASP A 331 5.63 -10.35 8.88
C ASP A 331 4.86 -10.57 7.57
N LEU A 332 4.58 -9.48 6.83
CA LEU A 332 4.01 -9.50 5.49
C LEU A 332 4.96 -8.88 4.48
N ILE A 333 5.07 -9.50 3.30
CA ILE A 333 5.70 -8.92 2.11
C ILE A 333 4.58 -8.64 1.10
N VAL A 334 4.52 -7.40 0.61
CA VAL A 334 3.57 -7.00 -0.44
C VAL A 334 4.34 -6.73 -1.74
N ALA A 335 3.87 -7.31 -2.85
CA ALA A 335 4.49 -7.18 -4.17
C ALA A 335 3.41 -6.89 -5.22
N PRO A 336 2.98 -5.64 -5.39
CA PRO A 336 1.92 -5.29 -6.34
C PRO A 336 2.30 -5.64 -7.79
N PHE A 337 1.28 -5.82 -8.64
CA PHE A 337 1.46 -5.84 -10.09
C PHE A 337 1.59 -4.41 -10.61
N LEU A 338 2.69 -4.12 -11.30
CA LEU A 338 3.09 -2.77 -11.72
C LEU A 338 3.22 -2.64 -13.25
N GLU A 339 2.85 -3.68 -13.98
CA GLU A 339 2.84 -3.76 -15.43
C GLU A 339 1.49 -4.32 -15.88
N PRO A 340 1.00 -3.94 -17.09
CA PRO A 340 -0.23 -4.49 -17.65
C PRO A 340 -0.12 -6.00 -17.87
N ALA A 341 -1.26 -6.68 -17.88
CA ALA A 341 -1.34 -8.09 -18.24
C ALA A 341 -0.83 -8.31 -19.67
N ASP A 342 -0.07 -9.37 -19.87
CA ASP A 342 0.35 -9.77 -21.22
C ASP A 342 -0.86 -10.30 -21.99
N GLU A 343 -1.08 -9.82 -23.22
CA GLU A 343 -2.25 -10.14 -24.04
C GLU A 343 -2.43 -11.64 -24.29
N THR A 344 -1.32 -12.38 -24.39
CA THR A 344 -1.36 -13.81 -24.70
C THR A 344 -1.52 -14.67 -23.46
N THR A 345 -0.97 -14.25 -22.31
CA THR A 345 -1.18 -14.98 -21.05
C THR A 345 -2.48 -14.59 -20.36
N GLY A 346 -2.98 -13.37 -20.57
CA GLY A 346 -4.09 -12.78 -19.83
C GLY A 346 -3.76 -12.47 -18.37
N LEU A 347 -2.47 -12.45 -18.00
CA LEU A 347 -2.01 -12.34 -16.62
C LEU A 347 -0.96 -11.23 -16.48
N SER A 348 -1.02 -10.50 -15.38
CA SER A 348 0.06 -9.60 -14.96
C SER A 348 1.17 -10.43 -14.31
N ARG A 349 2.40 -9.91 -14.36
CA ARG A 349 3.60 -10.56 -13.82
C ARG A 349 4.29 -9.64 -12.81
N THR A 350 4.74 -10.19 -11.70
CA THR A 350 5.66 -9.52 -10.76
C THR A 350 6.71 -10.51 -10.27
N VAL A 351 7.87 -10.03 -9.81
CA VAL A 351 8.92 -10.90 -9.30
C VAL A 351 9.21 -10.54 -7.86
N VAL A 352 9.11 -11.53 -6.98
CA VAL A 352 9.25 -11.38 -5.54
C VAL A 352 10.44 -12.16 -5.03
N TRP A 353 11.28 -11.53 -4.22
CA TRP A 353 12.25 -12.20 -3.38
C TRP A 353 11.62 -12.56 -2.04
N LEU A 354 11.66 -13.84 -1.68
CA LEU A 354 11.27 -14.32 -0.37
C LEU A 354 12.54 -14.66 0.42
N PRO A 355 12.80 -13.97 1.56
CA PRO A 355 13.92 -14.24 2.44
C PRO A 355 13.93 -15.69 2.96
N GLU A 356 15.05 -16.15 3.51
CA GLU A 356 15.15 -17.48 4.12
C GLU A 356 14.01 -17.71 5.13
N GLY A 357 13.44 -18.92 5.11
CA GLY A 357 12.32 -19.30 5.96
C GLY A 357 11.19 -19.98 5.18
N HIS A 358 9.98 -19.88 5.71
CA HIS A 358 8.77 -20.46 5.14
C HIS A 358 7.74 -19.36 4.96
N TRP A 359 7.10 -19.33 3.79
CA TRP A 359 6.18 -18.26 3.41
C TRP A 359 4.91 -18.85 2.83
N PHE A 360 3.82 -18.10 2.94
CA PHE A 360 2.52 -18.46 2.41
C PHE A 360 1.92 -17.27 1.66
N ASP A 361 1.29 -17.49 0.52
CA ASP A 361 0.37 -16.50 -0.04
C ASP A 361 -0.74 -16.24 1.00
N PHE A 362 -0.96 -14.96 1.31
CA PHE A 362 -1.84 -14.52 2.40
C PHE A 362 -3.31 -14.90 2.16
N PHE A 363 -3.74 -14.99 0.89
CA PHE A 363 -5.14 -15.18 0.54
C PHE A 363 -5.51 -16.64 0.30
N ASP A 364 -4.63 -17.43 -0.32
CA ASP A 364 -4.94 -18.82 -0.71
C ASP A 364 -4.11 -19.88 0.05
N GLY A 365 -3.19 -19.46 0.92
CA GLY A 365 -2.37 -20.33 1.73
C GLY A 365 -1.31 -21.12 0.94
N THR A 366 -1.03 -20.74 -0.31
CA THR A 366 -0.01 -21.43 -1.11
C THR A 366 1.37 -21.29 -0.48
N TYR A 367 2.01 -22.41 -0.20
CA TYR A 367 3.32 -22.46 0.42
C TYR A 367 4.46 -22.14 -0.55
N TYR A 368 5.43 -21.35 -0.09
CA TYR A 368 6.69 -21.05 -0.76
C TYR A 368 7.87 -21.31 0.17
N GLN A 369 8.91 -21.93 -0.36
CA GLN A 369 10.19 -22.05 0.33
C GLN A 369 10.94 -20.72 0.23
N GLY A 370 11.36 -20.15 1.35
CA GLY A 370 12.16 -18.92 1.37
C GLY A 370 13.58 -19.12 0.85
N GLY A 371 14.33 -18.01 0.75
CA GLY A 371 15.71 -17.95 0.30
C GLY A 371 15.85 -17.97 -1.23
N GLY A 372 14.91 -17.37 -1.95
CA GLY A 372 14.85 -17.42 -3.41
C GLY A 372 13.90 -16.40 -4.02
N TRP A 373 13.93 -16.32 -5.35
CA TRP A 373 13.09 -15.41 -6.13
C TRP A 373 12.01 -16.17 -6.88
N TYR A 374 10.83 -15.56 -7.04
CA TYR A 374 9.67 -16.19 -7.65
C TYR A 374 8.99 -15.23 -8.62
N ALA A 375 8.71 -15.70 -9.83
CA ALA A 375 7.78 -15.02 -10.72
C ALA A 375 6.35 -15.38 -10.31
N ILE A 376 5.56 -14.35 -10.05
CA ILE A 376 4.15 -14.47 -9.66
C ILE A 376 3.32 -13.96 -10.83
N TYR A 377 2.36 -14.78 -11.25
CA TYR A 377 1.39 -14.46 -12.28
C TYR A 377 -0.01 -14.40 -11.67
N GLY A 378 -0.81 -13.42 -12.09
CA GLY A 378 -2.13 -13.20 -11.52
C GLY A 378 -3.08 -12.47 -12.44
N ALA A 379 -4.36 -12.82 -12.35
CA ALA A 379 -5.45 -12.09 -12.98
C ALA A 379 -5.69 -10.75 -12.26
N LEU A 380 -6.67 -9.98 -12.75
CA LEU A 380 -6.97 -8.64 -12.25
C LEU A 380 -7.36 -8.62 -10.77
N ASP A 381 -7.95 -9.68 -10.23
CA ASP A 381 -8.42 -9.78 -8.84
C ASP A 381 -7.34 -10.24 -7.84
N ARG A 382 -6.15 -10.63 -8.31
CA ARG A 382 -5.05 -11.06 -7.45
C ARG A 382 -4.20 -9.89 -6.97
N ILE A 383 -3.89 -9.89 -5.67
CA ILE A 383 -2.89 -9.01 -5.05
C ILE A 383 -1.83 -9.90 -4.38
N PRO A 384 -0.56 -9.91 -4.81
CA PRO A 384 0.47 -10.73 -4.19
C PRO A 384 0.87 -10.20 -2.81
N VAL A 385 0.54 -10.96 -1.78
CA VAL A 385 0.91 -10.71 -0.39
C VAL A 385 1.37 -12.02 0.23
N PHE A 386 2.51 -12.01 0.92
CA PHE A 386 3.12 -13.20 1.49
C PHE A 386 3.31 -13.04 2.98
N ALA A 387 2.78 -13.99 3.75
CA ALA A 387 2.96 -14.06 5.19
C ALA A 387 4.06 -15.06 5.54
N ARG A 388 4.94 -14.67 6.46
CA ARG A 388 5.94 -15.56 7.04
C ARG A 388 5.25 -16.66 7.87
N ALA A 389 5.85 -17.83 7.97
CA ALA A 389 5.40 -18.83 8.94
C ALA A 389 5.43 -18.23 10.36
N GLY A 390 4.36 -18.43 11.13
CA GLY A 390 4.17 -17.80 12.44
C GLY A 390 3.26 -16.59 12.42
N THR A 391 3.14 -15.88 11.29
CA THR A 391 2.43 -14.61 11.21
C THR A 391 0.98 -14.70 11.74
N ILE A 392 0.57 -13.67 12.46
CA ILE A 392 -0.80 -13.47 12.96
C ILE A 392 -1.28 -12.10 12.45
N VAL A 393 -2.42 -12.06 11.77
CA VAL A 393 -3.00 -10.82 11.23
C VAL A 393 -4.47 -10.72 11.62
N PRO A 394 -4.85 -9.84 12.57
CA PRO A 394 -6.24 -9.56 12.88
C PRO A 394 -6.83 -8.54 11.90
N LEU A 395 -7.97 -8.90 11.33
CA LEU A 395 -8.78 -8.07 10.45
C LEU A 395 -10.14 -7.80 11.12
N GLY A 396 -10.64 -6.57 11.01
CA GLY A 396 -12.05 -6.26 11.27
C GLY A 396 -12.96 -6.79 10.17
N PRO A 397 -14.28 -6.53 10.25
CA PRO A 397 -15.22 -6.97 9.22
C PRO A 397 -15.00 -6.21 7.89
N LYS A 398 -15.29 -6.89 6.78
CA LYS A 398 -15.42 -6.23 5.48
C LYS A 398 -16.76 -5.48 5.45
N VAL A 399 -16.69 -4.15 5.49
CA VAL A 399 -17.87 -3.28 5.57
C VAL A 399 -18.09 -2.50 4.28
N GLY A 400 -19.34 -2.25 3.92
CA GLY A 400 -19.66 -1.37 2.79
C GLY A 400 -19.55 0.12 3.11
N TRP A 401 -19.61 0.51 4.38
CA TRP A 401 -19.53 1.90 4.85
C TRP A 401 -19.19 1.96 6.34
N GLY A 402 -18.44 2.99 6.77
CA GLY A 402 -18.04 3.15 8.17
C GLY A 402 -17.05 2.09 8.65
N GLY A 403 -17.26 1.55 9.85
CA GLY A 403 -16.46 0.44 10.41
C GLY A 403 -15.04 0.81 10.82
N VAL A 404 -14.83 2.04 11.29
CA VAL A 404 -13.51 2.56 11.71
C VAL A 404 -13.23 2.40 13.22
N GLY A 405 -14.25 2.10 14.03
CA GLY A 405 -14.09 1.87 15.47
C GLY A 405 -13.62 0.46 15.81
N ASN A 406 -13.39 0.21 17.10
CA ASN A 406 -12.97 -1.11 17.60
C ASN A 406 -14.01 -2.18 17.25
N PRO A 407 -13.63 -3.24 16.51
CA PRO A 407 -14.61 -4.18 15.98
C PRO A 407 -15.06 -5.21 17.03
N ALA A 408 -16.36 -5.51 17.02
CA ALA A 408 -16.93 -6.63 17.78
C ALA A 408 -16.66 -7.99 17.12
N GLU A 409 -16.17 -8.01 15.88
CA GLU A 409 -15.83 -9.21 15.12
C GLU A 409 -14.41 -9.09 14.55
N LEU A 410 -13.56 -10.08 14.81
CA LEU A 410 -12.22 -10.15 14.25
C LEU A 410 -12.05 -11.42 13.43
N THR A 411 -11.58 -11.29 12.19
CA THR A 411 -11.01 -12.40 11.42
C THR A 411 -9.51 -12.45 11.64
N VAL A 412 -9.00 -13.51 12.25
CA VAL A 412 -7.58 -13.65 12.58
C VAL A 412 -6.94 -14.69 11.67
N HIS A 413 -6.09 -14.23 10.76
CA HIS A 413 -5.28 -15.10 9.90
C HIS A 413 -4.04 -15.56 10.65
N LEU A 414 -3.80 -16.88 10.65
CA LEU A 414 -2.67 -17.52 11.31
C LEU A 414 -1.92 -18.40 10.33
N PHE A 415 -0.60 -18.33 10.31
CA PHE A 415 0.23 -19.10 9.40
C PHE A 415 1.07 -20.11 10.16
N ALA A 416 0.87 -21.40 9.90
CA ALA A 416 1.59 -22.49 10.54
C ALA A 416 3.10 -22.48 10.24
N GLY A 417 3.91 -23.05 11.14
CA GLY A 417 5.33 -23.33 10.88
C GLY A 417 6.31 -22.70 11.86
N ALA A 418 5.89 -21.72 12.67
CA ALA A 418 6.73 -21.09 13.68
C ALA A 418 5.93 -20.55 14.86
N ASN A 419 6.62 -20.31 15.99
CA ASN A 419 6.08 -19.55 17.10
C ASN A 419 6.05 -18.06 16.75
N GLN A 420 5.03 -17.36 17.19
CA GLN A 420 4.97 -15.89 17.10
C GLN A 420 3.95 -15.33 18.08
N GLN A 421 4.02 -14.04 18.31
CA GLN A 421 3.08 -13.20 19.01
C GLN A 421 2.74 -11.97 18.15
N PHE A 422 1.48 -11.54 18.23
CA PHE A 422 1.03 -10.25 17.75
C PHE A 422 0.27 -9.55 18.89
N THR A 423 0.54 -8.27 19.10
CA THR A 423 -0.14 -7.46 20.12
C THR A 423 -1.09 -6.51 19.43
N LEU A 424 -2.40 -6.73 19.57
CA LEU A 424 -3.41 -5.81 19.07
C LEU A 424 -3.53 -4.60 20.00
N TYR A 425 -3.37 -3.40 19.44
CA TYR A 425 -3.56 -2.12 20.12
C TYR A 425 -4.92 -1.52 19.79
N GLU A 426 -5.67 -1.11 20.82
CA GLU A 426 -7.00 -0.50 20.69
C GLU A 426 -7.14 0.65 21.69
N ASP A 427 -7.72 1.77 21.27
CA ASP A 427 -8.08 2.93 22.10
C ASP A 427 -9.35 3.59 21.52
N ASP A 428 -9.66 4.84 21.88
CA ASP A 428 -10.83 5.56 21.36
C ASP A 428 -10.70 6.08 19.91
N GLY A 429 -9.50 6.01 19.32
CA GLY A 429 -9.20 6.44 17.96
C GLY A 429 -9.12 7.95 17.73
N ALA A 430 -9.42 8.79 18.73
CA ALA A 430 -9.69 10.22 18.50
C ALA A 430 -8.94 11.16 19.46
N THR A 431 -8.89 10.83 20.75
CA THR A 431 -8.38 11.75 21.79
C THR A 431 -6.90 11.50 22.09
N THR A 432 -6.33 12.36 22.93
CA THR A 432 -5.00 12.23 23.53
C THR A 432 -4.98 11.34 24.76
N ALA A 433 -6.12 10.77 25.20
CA ALA A 433 -6.19 9.98 26.44
C ALA A 433 -5.25 8.76 26.46
N PHE A 434 -4.83 8.28 25.29
CA PHE A 434 -3.82 7.22 25.17
C PHE A 434 -2.47 7.61 25.80
N GLU A 435 -2.14 8.91 25.85
CA GLU A 435 -0.92 9.42 26.50
C GLU A 435 -0.92 9.16 28.01
N ASP A 436 -2.11 9.13 28.62
CA ASP A 436 -2.34 8.82 30.03
C ASP A 436 -2.61 7.32 30.28
N GLY A 437 -2.40 6.47 29.26
CA GLY A 437 -2.60 5.03 29.37
C GLY A 437 -4.02 4.55 29.07
N ALA A 438 -4.88 5.38 28.46
CA ALA A 438 -6.23 4.96 28.05
C ALA A 438 -6.21 4.16 26.72
N TYR A 439 -5.51 3.03 26.72
CA TYR A 439 -5.45 2.07 25.61
C TYR A 439 -5.36 0.62 26.14
N SER A 440 -5.76 -0.33 25.32
CA SER A 440 -5.79 -1.74 25.66
C SER A 440 -4.89 -2.52 24.70
N LEU A 441 -4.22 -3.54 25.25
CA LEU A 441 -3.36 -4.44 24.52
C LEU A 441 -3.90 -5.86 24.66
N THR A 442 -4.12 -6.53 23.53
CA THR A 442 -4.55 -7.94 23.49
C THR A 442 -3.47 -8.77 22.79
N ASN A 443 -2.86 -9.73 23.50
CA ASN A 443 -1.80 -10.57 22.94
C ASN A 443 -2.38 -11.83 22.29
N PHE A 444 -2.06 -12.04 21.01
CA PHE A 444 -2.27 -13.29 20.29
C PHE A 444 -0.94 -14.03 20.25
N ILE A 445 -0.89 -15.25 20.75
CA ILE A 445 0.33 -16.05 20.85
C ILE A 445 0.11 -17.39 20.15
N GLN A 446 0.89 -17.63 19.09
CA GLN A 446 0.97 -18.91 18.42
C GLN A 446 2.18 -19.70 18.94
N GLN A 447 1.91 -20.87 19.49
CA GLN A 447 2.91 -21.89 19.83
C GLN A 447 2.78 -23.05 18.84
N TRP A 448 3.90 -23.47 18.30
CA TRP A 448 3.95 -24.37 17.16
C TRP A 448 4.96 -25.50 17.36
N SER A 449 4.53 -26.69 16.97
CA SER A 449 5.39 -27.81 16.62
C SER A 449 4.85 -28.48 15.36
N PRO A 450 5.62 -29.36 14.68
CA PRO A 450 5.14 -30.04 13.47
C PRO A 450 3.88 -30.91 13.65
N ARG A 451 3.43 -31.17 14.88
CA ARG A 451 2.27 -32.01 15.21
C ARG A 451 1.17 -31.28 15.99
N GLN A 452 1.47 -30.09 16.51
CA GLN A 452 0.60 -29.37 17.41
C GLN A 452 0.67 -27.87 17.14
N LEU A 453 -0.49 -27.22 17.13
CA LEU A 453 -0.61 -25.77 17.20
C LEU A 453 -1.44 -25.42 18.44
N THR A 454 -0.95 -24.47 19.23
CA THR A 454 -1.72 -23.82 20.28
C THR A 454 -1.76 -22.34 20.00
N LEU A 455 -2.96 -21.79 19.82
CA LEU A 455 -3.20 -20.35 19.78
C LEU A 455 -3.78 -19.90 21.11
N ILE A 456 -3.23 -18.83 21.66
CA ILE A 456 -3.69 -18.21 22.90
C ILE A 456 -4.06 -16.76 22.58
N VAL A 457 -5.26 -16.34 22.93
CA VAL A 457 -5.64 -14.93 23.01
C VAL A 457 -5.71 -14.60 24.50
N GLU A 458 -4.76 -13.79 24.97
CA GLU A 458 -4.75 -13.35 26.35
C GLU A 458 -5.86 -12.30 26.59
N PRO A 459 -6.39 -12.20 27.83
CA PRO A 459 -7.32 -11.14 28.20
C PRO A 459 -6.79 -9.76 27.80
N ALA A 460 -7.68 -8.89 27.33
CA ALA A 460 -7.34 -7.53 27.01
C ALA A 460 -6.87 -6.77 28.27
N GLY A 461 -5.82 -5.97 28.14
CA GLY A 461 -5.31 -5.11 29.22
C GLY A 461 -6.31 -4.02 29.62
N ALA A 462 -6.18 -3.49 30.84
CA ALA A 462 -6.98 -2.35 31.30
C ALA A 462 -6.35 -1.00 30.86
N PRO A 463 -7.16 0.06 30.64
CA PRO A 463 -8.63 0.07 30.72
C PRO A 463 -9.29 -0.64 29.52
N ALA A 464 -10.56 -1.02 29.65
CA ALA A 464 -11.29 -1.76 28.61
C ALA A 464 -12.56 -1.02 28.13
N ASP A 465 -12.73 0.25 28.53
CA ASP A 465 -13.99 1.00 28.38
C ASP A 465 -14.39 1.29 26.92
N TYR A 466 -13.44 1.22 25.99
CA TYR A 466 -13.65 1.38 24.54
C TYR A 466 -13.58 0.05 23.77
N LEU A 467 -13.45 -1.08 24.47
CA LEU A 467 -13.56 -2.41 23.87
C LEU A 467 -15.01 -2.88 23.87
N PRO A 468 -15.41 -3.71 22.89
CA PRO A 468 -16.68 -4.41 22.99
C PRO A 468 -16.67 -5.38 24.18
N ASP A 469 -17.77 -5.46 24.93
CA ASP A 469 -17.92 -6.39 26.06
C ASP A 469 -17.68 -7.85 25.63
N GLU A 470 -18.23 -8.22 24.47
CA GLU A 470 -18.04 -9.52 23.83
C GLU A 470 -17.51 -9.36 22.42
N ARG A 471 -16.63 -10.28 22.02
CA ARG A 471 -16.04 -10.34 20.67
C ARG A 471 -16.24 -11.71 20.05
N THR A 472 -16.58 -11.71 18.76
CA THR A 472 -16.55 -12.91 17.92
C THR A 472 -15.22 -12.97 17.18
N TYR A 473 -14.52 -14.09 17.29
CA TYR A 473 -13.27 -14.35 16.59
C TYR A 473 -13.49 -15.42 15.53
N HIS A 474 -13.17 -15.11 14.28
CA HIS A 474 -13.10 -16.03 13.15
C HIS A 474 -11.64 -16.36 12.88
N PHE A 475 -11.19 -17.55 13.22
CA PHE A 475 -9.79 -17.95 13.01
C PHE A 475 -9.64 -18.65 11.67
N CYS A 476 -8.71 -18.17 10.84
CA CYS A 476 -8.32 -18.78 9.57
C CYS A 476 -6.88 -19.29 9.69
N LEU A 477 -6.71 -20.59 9.89
CA LEU A 477 -5.41 -21.23 10.09
C LEU A 477 -4.91 -21.82 8.76
N HIS A 478 -3.83 -21.25 8.23
CA HIS A 478 -3.22 -21.61 6.96
C HIS A 478 -2.07 -22.61 7.16
N GLY A 479 -1.88 -23.49 6.18
CA GLY A 479 -0.75 -24.43 6.17
C GLY A 479 -0.92 -25.57 7.18
N VAL A 480 -2.16 -25.96 7.48
CA VAL A 480 -2.48 -27.07 8.37
C VAL A 480 -3.22 -28.19 7.65
N ARG A 481 -2.93 -29.43 8.04
CA ARG A 481 -3.74 -30.59 7.67
C ARG A 481 -4.95 -30.68 8.59
N ASP A 482 -5.99 -31.37 8.13
CA ASP A 482 -7.15 -31.67 8.96
C ASP A 482 -6.71 -32.38 10.26
N PRO A 483 -6.90 -31.75 11.44
CA PRO A 483 -6.51 -32.34 12.72
C PRO A 483 -7.48 -33.44 13.18
N GLY A 484 -8.68 -33.53 12.59
CA GLY A 484 -9.76 -34.41 13.02
C GLY A 484 -10.55 -33.88 14.23
N GLN A 485 -9.88 -33.20 15.16
CA GLN A 485 -10.50 -32.55 16.31
C GLN A 485 -9.79 -31.23 16.65
N VAL A 486 -10.56 -30.26 17.13
CA VAL A 486 -10.07 -29.00 17.66
C VAL A 486 -10.62 -28.83 19.07
N LEU A 487 -9.75 -28.53 20.02
CA LEU A 487 -10.14 -28.19 21.38
C LEU A 487 -10.05 -26.68 21.56
N ALA A 488 -11.10 -26.07 22.10
CA ALA A 488 -11.10 -24.68 22.52
C ALA A 488 -11.35 -24.60 24.02
N ALA A 489 -10.75 -23.63 24.68
CA ALA A 489 -10.99 -23.31 26.08
C ALA A 489 -11.23 -21.81 26.27
N ILE A 490 -12.23 -21.46 27.07
CA ILE A 490 -12.50 -20.09 27.54
C ILE A 490 -12.34 -20.11 29.06
N ASN A 491 -11.39 -19.34 29.60
CA ASN A 491 -11.06 -19.34 31.04
C ASN A 491 -10.89 -20.76 31.63
N ASP A 492 -10.13 -21.60 30.93
CA ASP A 492 -9.86 -23.01 31.25
C ASP A 492 -11.04 -23.99 31.11
N GLU A 493 -12.25 -23.52 30.78
CA GLU A 493 -13.37 -24.39 30.43
C GLU A 493 -13.22 -24.91 28.99
N GLN A 494 -12.86 -26.18 28.87
CA GLN A 494 -12.51 -26.80 27.59
C GLN A 494 -13.68 -27.57 26.95
N ALA A 495 -13.86 -27.38 25.64
CA ALA A 495 -14.80 -28.13 24.81
C ALA A 495 -14.23 -28.40 23.41
N PHE A 496 -14.83 -29.36 22.70
CA PHE A 496 -14.57 -29.53 21.27
C PHE A 496 -15.21 -28.38 20.49
N ALA A 497 -14.43 -27.73 19.63
CA ALA A 497 -14.90 -26.64 18.78
C ALA A 497 -15.25 -27.15 17.38
N PRO A 498 -16.43 -26.81 16.83
CA PRO A 498 -16.73 -27.09 15.44
C PRO A 498 -15.83 -26.24 14.52
N TYR A 499 -15.43 -26.83 13.39
CA TYR A 499 -14.60 -26.16 12.39
C TYR A 499 -14.97 -26.62 10.98
N GLU A 500 -14.57 -25.82 10.00
CA GLU A 500 -14.60 -26.15 8.58
C GLU A 500 -13.17 -26.34 8.07
N TYR A 501 -12.95 -27.28 7.15
CA TYR A 501 -11.64 -27.54 6.56
C TYR A 501 -11.70 -27.51 5.03
N ASP A 502 -10.88 -26.65 4.43
CA ASP A 502 -10.68 -26.57 2.98
C ASP A 502 -9.38 -27.33 2.62
N ALA A 503 -9.54 -28.57 2.13
CA ALA A 503 -8.40 -29.40 1.73
C ALA A 503 -7.66 -28.90 0.47
N ALA A 504 -8.32 -28.08 -0.35
CA ALA A 504 -7.67 -27.48 -1.53
C ALA A 504 -6.70 -26.38 -1.08
N ARG A 505 -7.10 -25.58 -0.08
CA ARG A 505 -6.28 -24.51 0.52
C ARG A 505 -5.41 -24.93 1.70
N GLU A 506 -5.62 -26.12 2.25
CA GLU A 506 -4.96 -26.56 3.49
C GLU A 506 -5.21 -25.56 4.64
N GLU A 507 -6.46 -25.14 4.73
CA GLU A 507 -6.93 -24.09 5.64
C GLU A 507 -8.04 -24.62 6.56
N LEU A 508 -7.93 -24.31 7.85
CA LEU A 508 -8.94 -24.60 8.86
C LEU A 508 -9.59 -23.30 9.33
N ARG A 509 -10.93 -23.29 9.40
CA ARG A 509 -11.72 -22.16 9.87
C ARG A 509 -12.58 -22.53 11.06
N LEU A 510 -12.54 -21.72 12.12
CA LEU A 510 -13.46 -21.86 13.26
C LEU A 510 -13.89 -20.49 13.79
N SER A 511 -15.01 -20.45 14.48
CA SER A 511 -15.52 -19.22 15.10
C SER A 511 -15.81 -19.43 16.58
N LEU A 512 -15.38 -18.51 17.43
CA LEU A 512 -15.60 -18.53 18.87
C LEU A 512 -16.04 -17.16 19.35
N LYS A 513 -16.94 -17.10 20.32
CA LYS A 513 -17.37 -15.87 20.97
C LYS A 513 -16.92 -15.89 22.42
N ALA A 514 -16.29 -14.81 22.88
CA ALA A 514 -15.78 -14.67 24.24
C ALA A 514 -15.83 -13.20 24.69
N ALA A 515 -15.80 -12.94 25.99
CA ALA A 515 -15.63 -11.57 26.48
C ALA A 515 -14.21 -11.07 26.20
N SER A 516 -14.02 -9.76 26.03
CA SER A 516 -12.67 -9.20 25.82
C SER A 516 -11.73 -9.42 27.03
N ALA A 517 -12.31 -9.66 28.22
CA ALA A 517 -11.59 -9.99 29.44
C ALA A 517 -11.31 -11.50 29.61
N ASP A 518 -11.82 -12.35 28.71
CA ASP A 518 -11.60 -13.79 28.78
C ASP A 518 -10.29 -14.20 28.13
N ARG A 519 -9.70 -15.28 28.63
CA ARG A 519 -8.60 -15.96 27.97
C ARG A 519 -9.14 -17.04 27.05
N LEU A 520 -8.77 -16.98 25.77
CA LEU A 520 -9.11 -18.00 24.77
C LEU A 520 -7.88 -18.86 24.47
N THR A 521 -8.06 -20.18 24.41
CA THR A 521 -7.01 -21.10 23.93
C THR A 521 -7.60 -22.05 22.90
N ILE A 522 -6.97 -22.18 21.73
CA ILE A 522 -7.31 -23.14 20.68
C ILE A 522 -6.14 -24.09 20.51
N SER A 523 -6.40 -25.40 20.53
CA SER A 523 -5.39 -26.45 20.40
C SER A 523 -5.76 -27.42 19.29
N LEU A 524 -4.84 -27.60 18.34
CA LEU A 524 -4.93 -28.55 17.24
C LEU A 524 -3.86 -29.62 17.46
N ASN A 525 -4.27 -30.88 17.47
CA ASN A 525 -3.37 -32.03 17.57
C ASN A 525 -3.76 -33.07 16.52
N CYS A 526 -2.80 -33.50 15.70
CA CYS A 526 -3.04 -34.65 14.83
C CYS A 526 -2.88 -35.96 15.60
N GLU A 527 -3.88 -36.84 15.55
CA GLU A 527 -3.75 -38.21 16.04
C GLU A 527 -2.80 -39.05 15.15
N ASN A 528 -2.17 -40.08 15.75
CA ASN A 528 -1.49 -41.17 15.05
C ASN A 528 -0.31 -40.77 14.14
N ASP A 529 0.71 -40.09 14.69
CA ASP A 529 2.00 -39.77 14.05
C ASP A 529 1.97 -38.87 12.79
N LYS A 530 0.80 -38.39 12.36
CA LYS A 530 0.68 -37.46 11.24
C LYS A 530 1.21 -36.06 11.62
N ARG A 531 1.91 -35.42 10.69
CA ARG A 531 2.32 -34.01 10.82
C ARG A 531 1.12 -33.11 10.54
N LEU A 532 0.89 -32.14 11.43
CA LEU A 532 -0.10 -31.07 11.26
C LEU A 532 0.32 -30.12 10.13
N TRP A 533 1.63 -29.91 9.96
CA TRP A 533 2.13 -28.96 8.96
C TRP A 533 1.83 -29.42 7.52
N ALA A 534 1.14 -28.56 6.78
CA ALA A 534 0.86 -28.71 5.38
C ALA A 534 1.78 -27.80 4.56
N ARG A 535 2.51 -28.39 3.60
CA ARG A 535 3.47 -27.72 2.71
C ARG A 535 3.42 -28.37 1.33
N ARG A 536 2.20 -28.58 0.80
CA ARG A 536 2.04 -29.19 -0.52
C ARG A 536 2.68 -28.29 -1.57
N ASP A 537 3.49 -28.87 -2.44
CA ASP A 537 3.98 -28.17 -3.63
C ASP A 537 2.80 -27.97 -4.59
N ARG A 538 2.43 -26.72 -4.84
CA ARG A 538 1.32 -26.33 -5.73
C ARG A 538 1.79 -25.88 -7.10
N THR A 539 3.06 -26.10 -7.46
CA THR A 539 3.63 -25.66 -8.75
C THR A 539 2.79 -26.20 -9.93
N LEU A 540 2.37 -27.47 -9.88
CA LEU A 540 1.51 -28.06 -10.91
C LEU A 540 0.16 -27.35 -11.02
N ASP A 541 -0.48 -27.08 -9.88
CA ASP A 541 -1.78 -26.40 -9.81
C ASP A 541 -1.65 -24.97 -10.37
N GLN A 542 -0.58 -24.26 -10.03
CA GLN A 542 -0.27 -22.94 -10.56
C GLN A 542 -0.11 -22.96 -12.09
N CYS A 543 0.66 -23.91 -12.65
CA CYS A 543 0.78 -24.06 -14.10
C CYS A 543 -0.57 -24.34 -14.78
N ARG A 544 -1.45 -25.14 -14.14
CA ARG A 544 -2.80 -25.41 -14.65
C ARG A 544 -3.70 -24.17 -14.61
N VAL A 545 -3.64 -23.38 -13.54
CA VAL A 545 -4.37 -22.11 -13.43
C VAL A 545 -3.91 -21.12 -14.50
N MET A 546 -2.59 -21.00 -14.72
CA MET A 546 -2.07 -20.15 -15.80
C MET A 546 -2.53 -20.63 -17.18
N LEU A 547 -2.45 -21.92 -17.47
CA LEU A 547 -2.89 -22.47 -18.75
C LEU A 547 -4.38 -22.22 -19.01
N ALA A 548 -5.21 -22.22 -17.97
CA ALA A 548 -6.62 -21.87 -18.09
C ALA A 548 -6.80 -20.42 -18.59
N ALA A 549 -5.99 -19.48 -18.09
CA ALA A 549 -6.02 -18.07 -18.49
C ALA A 549 -5.46 -17.81 -19.90
N PHE A 550 -4.44 -18.57 -20.33
CA PHE A 550 -3.74 -18.33 -21.60
C PHE A 550 -4.68 -18.26 -22.81
N HIS A 551 -4.45 -17.31 -23.72
CA HIS A 551 -5.15 -17.26 -25.00
C HIS A 551 -4.54 -18.29 -25.97
N LEU A 552 -5.14 -19.49 -26.03
CA LEU A 552 -4.68 -20.63 -26.82
C LEU A 552 -5.84 -21.44 -27.41
N PRO A 553 -5.64 -22.10 -28.58
CA PRO A 553 -6.60 -23.08 -29.10
C PRO A 553 -6.89 -24.18 -28.09
N SER A 554 -8.15 -24.58 -27.93
CA SER A 554 -8.57 -25.55 -26.89
C SER A 554 -7.83 -26.88 -26.99
N ILE A 555 -7.53 -27.36 -28.21
CA ILE A 555 -6.77 -28.61 -28.40
C ILE A 555 -5.33 -28.50 -27.91
N ALA A 556 -4.71 -27.33 -28.06
CA ALA A 556 -3.36 -27.08 -27.56
C ALA A 556 -3.36 -27.04 -26.04
N LYS A 557 -4.35 -26.37 -25.42
CA LYS A 557 -4.55 -26.39 -23.96
C LYS A 557 -4.75 -27.81 -23.44
N GLU A 558 -5.65 -28.59 -24.04
CA GLU A 558 -5.91 -29.97 -23.59
C GLU A 558 -4.64 -30.84 -23.69
N THR A 559 -3.92 -30.73 -24.81
CA THR A 559 -2.68 -31.49 -25.02
C THR A 559 -1.60 -31.09 -24.02
N LEU A 560 -1.42 -29.80 -23.76
CA LEU A 560 -0.44 -29.30 -22.79
C LEU A 560 -0.84 -29.64 -21.36
N TYR A 561 -2.13 -29.54 -21.01
CA TYR A 561 -2.66 -29.94 -19.70
C TYR A 561 -2.35 -31.41 -19.39
N GLY A 562 -2.54 -32.30 -20.37
CA GLY A 562 -2.20 -33.73 -20.25
C GLY A 562 -0.69 -34.02 -20.12
N GLN A 563 0.17 -33.03 -20.41
CA GLN A 563 1.62 -33.15 -20.31
C GLN A 563 2.23 -32.34 -19.15
N MET A 564 1.41 -31.64 -18.35
CA MET A 564 1.88 -30.68 -17.35
C MET A 564 2.71 -31.32 -16.22
N GLU A 565 2.40 -32.55 -15.82
CA GLU A 565 3.22 -33.28 -14.84
C GLU A 565 4.61 -33.62 -15.40
N LYS A 566 4.68 -33.97 -16.69
CA LYS A 566 5.95 -34.22 -17.37
C LYS A 566 6.74 -32.93 -17.54
N LEU A 567 6.08 -31.79 -17.81
CA LEU A 567 6.73 -30.49 -17.94
C LEU A 567 7.60 -30.15 -16.71
N LEU A 568 7.15 -30.49 -15.50
CA LEU A 568 7.91 -30.24 -14.26
C LEU A 568 9.25 -31.00 -14.23
N GLN A 569 9.33 -32.15 -14.88
CA GLN A 569 10.51 -33.03 -14.90
C GLN A 569 11.34 -32.87 -16.19
N GLU A 570 10.67 -32.62 -17.32
CA GLU A 570 11.22 -32.53 -18.67
C GLU A 570 10.74 -31.24 -19.37
N PRO A 571 11.35 -30.08 -19.08
CA PRO A 571 10.94 -28.79 -19.64
C PRO A 571 10.97 -28.75 -21.17
N ALA A 572 11.88 -29.54 -21.77
CA ALA A 572 12.07 -29.67 -23.22
C ALA A 572 10.81 -30.08 -23.99
N ILE A 573 9.77 -30.58 -23.32
CA ILE A 573 8.50 -30.93 -23.93
C ILE A 573 7.78 -29.72 -24.56
N LEU A 574 8.06 -28.49 -24.08
CA LEU A 574 7.52 -27.26 -24.66
C LEU A 574 7.95 -27.03 -26.11
N ALA A 575 9.05 -27.62 -26.57
CA ALA A 575 9.47 -27.56 -27.98
C ALA A 575 8.38 -28.05 -28.95
N LYS A 576 7.53 -28.99 -28.52
CA LYS A 576 6.40 -29.49 -29.31
C LYS A 576 5.31 -28.44 -29.55
N PHE A 577 5.30 -27.39 -28.74
CA PHE A 577 4.35 -26.29 -28.76
C PHE A 577 4.98 -24.96 -29.23
N ALA A 578 6.21 -24.98 -29.73
CA ALA A 578 6.95 -23.77 -30.15
C ALA A 578 6.25 -22.95 -31.26
N LEU A 579 5.36 -23.57 -32.04
CA LEU A 579 4.55 -22.87 -33.05
C LEU A 579 3.19 -22.39 -32.52
N THR A 580 2.88 -22.63 -31.25
CA THR A 580 1.55 -22.40 -30.66
C THR A 580 1.62 -21.54 -29.40
N LEU A 581 2.63 -21.72 -28.54
CA LEU A 581 2.86 -20.85 -27.40
C LEU A 581 3.53 -19.56 -27.85
N SER A 582 3.10 -18.44 -27.27
CA SER A 582 3.91 -17.23 -27.31
C SER A 582 5.14 -17.37 -26.40
N GLU A 583 6.15 -16.53 -26.60
CA GLU A 583 7.29 -16.43 -25.69
C GLU A 583 6.87 -16.14 -24.25
N ALA A 584 5.83 -15.32 -24.04
CA ALA A 584 5.33 -14.97 -22.72
C ALA A 584 4.66 -16.16 -22.00
N GLN A 585 3.90 -16.97 -22.74
CA GLN A 585 3.26 -18.18 -22.22
C GLN A 585 4.28 -19.27 -21.90
N GLU A 586 5.26 -19.48 -22.78
CA GLU A 586 6.36 -20.40 -22.53
C GLU A 586 7.21 -19.96 -21.34
N ARG A 587 7.55 -18.67 -21.26
CA ARG A 587 8.25 -18.08 -20.11
C ARG A 587 7.49 -18.30 -18.81
N ALA A 588 6.19 -18.01 -18.77
CA ALA A 588 5.40 -18.18 -17.55
C ALA A 588 5.42 -19.63 -17.04
N LEU A 589 5.29 -20.61 -17.94
CA LEU A 589 5.38 -22.02 -17.60
C LEU A 589 6.78 -22.40 -17.09
N LEU A 590 7.84 -21.93 -17.75
CA LEU A 590 9.22 -22.21 -17.34
C LEU A 590 9.58 -21.55 -16.01
N GLU A 591 9.26 -20.28 -15.81
CA GLU A 591 9.60 -19.53 -14.60
C GLU A 591 8.94 -20.13 -13.36
N VAL A 592 7.66 -20.53 -13.46
CA VAL A 592 6.94 -21.16 -12.35
C VAL A 592 7.38 -22.61 -12.15
N SER A 593 7.43 -23.43 -13.20
CA SER A 593 7.74 -24.86 -13.07
C SER A 593 9.17 -25.13 -12.60
N GLN A 594 10.12 -24.27 -13.03
CA GLN A 594 11.55 -24.42 -12.76
C GLN A 594 12.05 -23.50 -11.65
N GLN A 595 11.23 -22.53 -11.21
CA GLN A 595 11.57 -21.55 -10.18
C GLN A 595 12.87 -20.80 -10.50
N ALA A 596 12.98 -20.37 -11.76
CA ALA A 596 14.17 -19.76 -12.32
C ALA A 596 13.79 -18.77 -13.40
N GLY A 597 14.51 -17.65 -13.49
CA GLY A 597 14.36 -16.77 -14.62
C GLY A 597 15.10 -15.46 -14.53
N VAL A 598 14.53 -14.46 -15.21
CA VAL A 598 15.14 -13.14 -15.39
C VAL A 598 14.11 -12.02 -15.26
N HIS A 599 14.52 -10.89 -14.69
CA HIS A 599 13.66 -9.71 -14.53
C HIS A 599 14.45 -8.44 -14.75
N HIS A 600 13.95 -7.56 -15.60
CA HIS A 600 14.49 -6.21 -15.80
C HIS A 600 13.65 -5.24 -14.97
N VAL A 601 14.25 -4.67 -13.95
CA VAL A 601 13.66 -3.64 -13.10
C VAL A 601 13.91 -2.29 -13.78
N ARG A 602 12.83 -1.63 -14.19
CA ARG A 602 12.89 -0.39 -15.01
C ARG A 602 12.60 0.88 -14.22
N ASP A 603 12.04 0.77 -13.02
CA ASP A 603 11.33 1.87 -12.34
C ASP A 603 12.12 2.49 -11.18
N THR A 604 13.46 2.49 -11.25
CA THR A 604 14.34 3.16 -10.29
C THR A 604 14.92 4.45 -10.89
N ARG A 605 15.15 5.48 -10.06
CA ARG A 605 15.69 6.81 -10.49
C ARG A 605 17.06 6.74 -11.20
N ASP A 606 17.77 5.63 -11.12
CA ASP A 606 19.06 5.32 -11.72
C ASP A 606 19.27 3.79 -11.58
N PRO A 607 20.28 3.20 -12.23
CA PRO A 607 20.36 2.55 -13.56
C PRO A 607 19.42 1.36 -13.84
N ASP A 608 19.47 0.81 -15.07
CA ASP A 608 18.98 -0.53 -15.41
C ASP A 608 19.44 -1.56 -14.36
N LEU A 609 18.50 -2.34 -13.83
CA LEU A 609 18.79 -3.45 -12.92
C LEU A 609 18.20 -4.73 -13.51
N VAL A 610 19.03 -5.76 -13.67
CA VAL A 610 18.58 -7.06 -14.13
C VAL A 610 18.86 -8.12 -13.07
N ILE A 611 17.83 -8.85 -12.70
CA ILE A 611 17.88 -9.94 -11.74
C ILE A 611 17.83 -11.26 -12.48
N LEU A 612 18.78 -12.13 -12.18
CA LEU A 612 18.79 -13.53 -12.57
C LEU A 612 18.60 -14.39 -11.33
N TRP A 613 17.77 -15.43 -11.43
CA TRP A 613 17.60 -16.41 -10.35
C TRP A 613 17.39 -17.82 -10.87
N ASN A 614 17.79 -18.80 -10.06
CA ASN A 614 17.61 -20.23 -10.33
C ASN A 614 17.57 -21.00 -9.01
N ASN A 615 16.39 -21.06 -8.39
CA ASN A 615 16.24 -21.58 -7.02
C ASN A 615 16.64 -23.06 -6.89
N ARG A 616 16.60 -23.81 -8.00
CA ARG A 616 16.94 -25.23 -8.07
C ARG A 616 18.32 -25.51 -8.66
N GLU A 617 19.06 -24.46 -9.05
CA GLU A 617 20.40 -24.57 -9.67
C GLU A 617 20.42 -25.51 -10.88
N ASN A 618 19.35 -25.47 -11.69
CA ASN A 618 19.24 -26.27 -12.91
C ASN A 618 20.28 -25.80 -13.95
N SER A 619 21.17 -26.70 -14.37
CA SER A 619 22.24 -26.41 -15.36
C SER A 619 21.75 -26.22 -16.79
N GLY A 620 20.48 -26.53 -17.08
CA GLY A 620 19.87 -26.29 -18.38
C GLY A 620 19.46 -24.84 -18.63
N ILE A 621 19.64 -23.96 -17.65
CA ILE A 621 19.31 -22.53 -17.76
C ILE A 621 20.61 -21.76 -17.78
N GLN A 622 20.92 -21.12 -18.91
CA GLN A 622 22.21 -20.49 -19.15
C GLN A 622 22.04 -19.02 -19.46
N PHE A 623 23.02 -18.20 -19.08
CA PHE A 623 23.05 -16.79 -19.44
C PHE A 623 24.34 -16.43 -20.18
N GLN A 624 24.26 -15.38 -20.99
CA GLN A 624 25.38 -14.70 -21.60
C GLN A 624 25.16 -13.20 -21.46
N TYR A 625 26.07 -12.53 -20.76
CA TYR A 625 26.07 -11.08 -20.57
C TYR A 625 27.30 -10.47 -21.24
N VAL A 626 27.10 -9.39 -22.00
CA VAL A 626 28.15 -8.63 -22.67
C VAL A 626 27.92 -7.14 -22.41
N ARG A 627 28.98 -6.40 -22.10
CA ARG A 627 28.94 -4.94 -21.92
C ARG A 627 30.14 -4.27 -22.57
N GLN A 628 29.89 -3.14 -23.21
CA GLN A 628 30.92 -2.22 -23.69
C GLN A 628 31.42 -1.32 -22.55
N MET A 629 32.74 -1.19 -22.42
CA MET A 629 33.38 -0.33 -21.42
C MET A 629 33.61 1.09 -21.96
N PRO A 630 33.15 2.15 -21.27
CA PRO A 630 33.47 3.52 -21.65
C PRO A 630 34.97 3.81 -21.41
N ASP A 631 35.64 4.43 -22.38
CA ASP A 631 37.02 4.93 -22.33
C ASP A 631 38.14 3.92 -22.04
N GLN A 632 38.35 2.95 -22.94
CA GLN A 632 39.65 2.26 -23.02
C GLN A 632 40.29 2.47 -24.40
N TRP A 633 41.35 3.28 -24.45
CA TRP A 633 42.24 3.42 -25.62
C TRP A 633 42.91 2.10 -26.03
N ASN A 634 42.86 1.08 -25.15
CA ASN A 634 43.39 -0.24 -25.38
C ASN A 634 42.27 -1.17 -25.91
N GLN A 635 42.26 -1.42 -27.23
CA GLN A 635 41.23 -2.21 -27.92
C GLN A 635 40.90 -3.61 -27.35
N PRO A 636 41.82 -4.41 -26.78
CA PRO A 636 41.48 -5.77 -26.31
C PRO A 636 40.61 -5.82 -25.05
N HIS A 637 40.27 -4.69 -24.43
CA HIS A 637 39.44 -4.62 -23.21
C HIS A 637 38.16 -3.80 -23.39
N LEU A 638 37.80 -3.49 -24.64
CA LEU A 638 36.61 -2.70 -24.97
C LEU A 638 35.30 -3.39 -24.57
N PHE A 639 35.29 -4.72 -24.53
CA PHE A 639 34.12 -5.52 -24.12
C PHE A 639 34.46 -6.41 -22.94
N ARG A 640 33.54 -6.50 -21.98
CA ARG A 640 33.54 -7.55 -20.95
C ARG A 640 32.36 -8.49 -21.18
N SER A 641 32.61 -9.78 -21.07
CA SER A 641 31.57 -10.80 -21.13
C SER A 641 31.63 -11.74 -19.94
N SER A 642 30.48 -12.30 -19.58
CA SER A 642 30.36 -13.40 -18.63
C SER A 642 29.25 -14.33 -19.09
N GLN A 643 29.47 -15.63 -19.01
CA GLN A 643 28.50 -16.65 -19.41
C GLN A 643 28.59 -17.86 -18.48
N GLY A 644 27.54 -18.67 -18.44
CA GLY A 644 27.47 -19.91 -17.67
C GLY A 644 26.05 -20.24 -17.25
N ASP A 645 25.91 -21.19 -16.34
CA ASP A 645 24.61 -21.53 -15.75
C ASP A 645 24.09 -20.33 -14.95
N VAL A 646 22.78 -20.09 -15.01
CA VAL A 646 22.14 -19.07 -14.18
C VAL A 646 22.33 -19.45 -12.71
N PRO A 647 23.00 -18.61 -11.90
CA PRO A 647 23.24 -18.90 -10.50
C PRO A 647 21.94 -18.77 -9.70
N ARG A 648 21.95 -19.24 -8.44
CA ARG A 648 20.82 -19.06 -7.52
C ARG A 648 20.31 -17.63 -7.49
N PHE A 649 21.23 -16.66 -7.45
CA PHE A 649 20.94 -15.24 -7.58
C PHE A 649 22.11 -14.51 -8.23
N ARG A 650 21.80 -13.54 -9.10
CA ARG A 650 22.76 -12.53 -9.57
C ARG A 650 22.04 -11.24 -9.96
N ALA A 651 22.42 -10.14 -9.34
CA ALA A 651 22.10 -8.80 -9.82
C ALA A 651 23.14 -8.35 -10.85
N ILE A 652 22.66 -7.81 -11.97
CA ILE A 652 23.47 -7.16 -13.00
C ILE A 652 23.01 -5.71 -13.06
N VAL A 653 23.96 -4.80 -12.83
CA VAL A 653 23.76 -3.35 -12.92
C VAL A 653 24.58 -2.87 -14.13
N PRO A 654 23.99 -2.81 -15.34
CA PRO A 654 24.74 -2.55 -16.55
C PRO A 654 25.36 -1.16 -16.60
N ARG A 655 24.73 -0.15 -15.98
CA ARG A 655 25.29 1.20 -15.85
C ARG A 655 25.52 1.47 -14.37
N THR A 656 26.75 1.71 -13.91
CA THR A 656 26.95 2.07 -12.50
C THR A 656 26.64 3.56 -12.27
N ARG A 657 26.34 3.98 -11.04
CA ARG A 657 26.25 5.42 -10.71
C ARG A 657 27.53 6.20 -11.05
N ALA A 658 28.68 5.55 -10.94
CA ALA A 658 29.97 6.14 -11.34
C ALA A 658 30.11 6.30 -12.86
N ASP A 659 29.44 5.43 -13.63
CA ASP A 659 29.33 5.58 -15.08
C ASP A 659 28.39 6.76 -15.39
N ALA A 660 27.17 6.79 -14.83
CA ALA A 660 26.17 7.84 -15.08
C ALA A 660 26.68 9.28 -14.84
N ALA A 661 27.66 9.48 -13.94
CA ALA A 661 28.29 10.77 -13.71
C ALA A 661 29.25 11.24 -14.82
N ARG A 662 29.57 10.39 -15.82
CA ARG A 662 30.47 10.70 -16.95
C ARG A 662 29.66 10.98 -18.22
N ALA A 663 29.98 12.06 -18.93
CA ALA A 663 29.31 12.46 -20.17
C ALA A 663 29.34 11.41 -21.31
N ALA A 664 30.21 10.39 -21.24
CA ALA A 664 30.31 9.30 -22.21
C ALA A 664 29.54 8.02 -21.82
N ALA A 665 28.90 7.98 -20.64
CA ALA A 665 28.20 6.78 -20.19
C ALA A 665 26.85 6.53 -20.86
N ASP A 666 26.27 7.56 -21.49
CA ASP A 666 25.06 7.44 -22.30
C ASP A 666 25.26 6.59 -23.58
N GLU A 667 26.50 6.23 -23.93
CA GLU A 667 26.84 5.41 -25.10
C GLU A 667 27.21 3.94 -24.78
N ALA A 668 27.25 3.53 -23.50
CA ALA A 668 27.73 2.20 -23.11
C ALA A 668 26.68 1.10 -23.35
N LYS A 669 26.78 0.43 -24.50
CA LYS A 669 25.88 -0.67 -24.90
C LYS A 669 26.08 -1.94 -24.06
N TRP A 670 24.99 -2.62 -23.75
CA TRP A 670 25.04 -3.93 -23.12
C TRP A 670 23.97 -4.87 -23.67
N GLN A 671 24.19 -6.17 -23.50
CA GLN A 671 23.26 -7.21 -23.88
C GLN A 671 23.29 -8.35 -22.86
N LEU A 672 22.13 -8.84 -22.47
CA LEU A 672 21.94 -10.08 -21.73
C LEU A 672 21.09 -11.03 -22.54
N SER A 673 21.52 -12.28 -22.66
CA SER A 673 20.71 -13.39 -23.17
C SER A 673 20.55 -14.46 -22.09
N VAL A 674 19.35 -15.01 -21.93
CA VAL A 674 19.06 -16.15 -21.05
C VAL A 674 18.39 -17.24 -21.89
N SER A 675 18.98 -18.43 -21.93
CA SER A 675 18.46 -19.62 -22.63
C SER A 675 17.92 -20.63 -21.63
N TYR A 676 16.74 -21.20 -21.90
CA TYR A 676 16.15 -22.30 -21.14
C TYR A 676 16.14 -23.57 -22.00
N TRP A 677 17.10 -24.47 -21.81
CA TRP A 677 17.26 -25.71 -22.60
C TRP A 677 17.14 -25.51 -24.12
N ASP A 678 17.58 -24.36 -24.62
CA ASP A 678 17.47 -23.93 -26.04
C ASP A 678 16.02 -23.84 -26.57
N LEU A 679 15.02 -23.84 -25.69
CA LEU A 679 13.60 -23.67 -26.02
C LEU A 679 13.26 -22.20 -26.23
N LEU A 680 13.64 -21.38 -25.25
CA LEU A 680 13.38 -19.95 -25.20
C LEU A 680 14.70 -19.22 -24.96
N GLN A 681 14.99 -18.22 -25.80
CA GLN A 681 16.11 -17.31 -25.61
C GLN A 681 15.60 -15.90 -25.38
N TRP A 682 15.62 -15.45 -24.13
CA TRP A 682 15.22 -14.09 -23.78
C TRP A 682 16.40 -13.13 -23.89
N ARG A 683 16.19 -11.95 -24.47
CA ARG A 683 17.24 -10.95 -24.70
C ARG A 683 16.83 -9.59 -24.14
N ILE A 684 17.71 -8.96 -23.36
CA ILE A 684 17.64 -7.52 -23.04
C ILE A 684 18.85 -6.83 -23.61
N GLU A 685 18.64 -5.62 -24.10
CA GLU A 685 19.68 -4.70 -24.54
C GLU A 685 19.36 -3.28 -24.08
N GLY A 686 20.39 -2.46 -23.91
CA GLY A 686 20.30 -1.06 -23.49
C GLY A 686 21.60 -0.31 -23.60
#